data_AF-A0A962RZM4-F1
#
_entry.id   AF-A0A962RZM4-F1
#
_cell.length_a   1.000
_cell.length_b   1.000
_cell.length_c   1.000
_cell.angle_alpha   90.00
_cell.angle_beta   90.00
_cell.angle_gamma   90.00
#
_symmetry.space_group_name_H-M   'P 1'
#
loop_
_entity.id
_entity.type
_entity.pdbx_description
1 polymer ?
#
loop_
_entity_poly.entity_id
_entity_poly.type
_entity_poly.pdbx_seq_one_letter_code
_entity_poly.pdbx_strand_id
1 'polypeptide(L)'
;MSDLQFKKPGMMSRRIVLGTTIGGAVVFFILGIIFWGGFNTAMEATNKLEFCISCHEMEENVYQEYKPTIHYSNRTGVRATCPDCHVPDPWIHKMVRKIQASNEVYHKIIGTVDTPEKFNEHRLEMAKRVWKAMKTTDSRECRNCHNFESMNPKFQRPRARKQHLNAFETGQTCIDCHKGIAHKQVRDQLSDEELEALEAPDPTYVRKVPQMYLDGLAAVEAKEREQAEAEQAAKQKEREEKIVARQAEKERIDKAVAAALAAYQAENSAMSGSAAAPPPPAAAVPSVGFGIDWGNVPERRITLFYPGETSMEWVMTGKDHGGARPLLNGGDRCVTCHDKETADMGRKMVTGQKAESQPLPDKRASIAVNVQAAHDSDNLYLRFAWEETDHVPVPFVDGGKMDPDNPMKLAVMLATDDVEFADRSGCWQTCHHDARTMPDTPAADAAAGSEVAQRLDLTRGVTKYLKESRTNIEVQGRRGKKRGGWDKLKPEEEIKAALAANQFMDLLRYKSGKGETEDGYILDQRYMSGGQGFEVDARNEGGSWVVVMKRKLLSDKPGDLSLALDKVYNLGFAIHDDFSGARFHHVSLGYRLGFDADADGIEINAVKREAAVSAAAAPASTAVAGGSASGIDWSKAGSREITLFYPGETSIEWVMTGKDHGGARPFMIGGDRCTTCHDKETKDMGRKMVSGAKAESTPIPGKRGSIPVNVESTHDGENLYLRFSWPESEHSPVPFAEGGKMDPDNPVKLAVMFATDAVEYADRAGCWGTCHHDIRTMPDTPDTATAGGNAVAGQLDLSRGVTKYLKESRSDIEVQGRRGKKRGGWDKLKSADELNAEMNSGHFMDIVRYKSGTGEIEDGHILEQRIMSGGEGAEFSAELNNGTWSLVMKRKLKSDKPGDLNLDTDKIYNFGFAIHDDFSAARFHHVSLGYKLGFDNDSKDVEINATAQ
;
A
#
# COMPACT_ATOMS: atom_id res chain seq x y z
N MET A 1 79.79 31.89 -72.32
CA MET A 1 78.59 31.09 -71.97
C MET A 1 79.10 30.02 -71.01
N SER A 2 78.68 29.86 -69.76
CA SER A 2 77.37 30.13 -69.17
C SER A 2 77.50 30.32 -67.65
N ASP A 3 76.64 31.15 -67.08
CA ASP A 3 76.49 31.47 -65.67
C ASP A 3 76.16 30.25 -64.79
N LEU A 4 76.82 30.16 -63.64
CA LEU A 4 76.42 29.33 -62.49
C LEU A 4 75.91 30.25 -61.38
N GLN A 5 74.61 30.53 -61.35
CA GLN A 5 73.96 31.25 -60.25
C GLN A 5 73.56 30.28 -59.13
N PHE A 6 74.20 30.39 -57.96
CA PHE A 6 73.74 29.76 -56.72
C PHE A 6 72.48 30.48 -56.19
N LYS A 7 71.34 29.79 -56.19
CA LYS A 7 70.08 30.26 -55.57
C LYS A 7 70.24 30.34 -54.04
N LYS A 8 70.02 31.53 -53.46
CA LYS A 8 69.91 31.72 -52.01
C LYS A 8 68.63 31.03 -51.49
N PRO A 9 68.70 30.23 -50.41
CA PRO A 9 67.52 29.53 -49.89
C PRO A 9 66.58 30.52 -49.15
N GLY A 10 65.28 30.33 -49.33
CA GLY A 10 64.22 31.27 -48.95
C GLY A 10 64.00 31.44 -47.44
N MET A 11 63.20 32.44 -47.04
CA MET A 11 62.96 32.86 -45.65
C MET A 11 62.54 31.71 -44.70
N MET A 12 61.78 30.73 -45.22
CA MET A 12 61.37 29.51 -44.50
C MET A 12 62.53 28.59 -44.07
N SER A 13 63.71 28.75 -44.66
CA SER A 13 64.91 27.95 -44.36
C SER A 13 65.93 28.68 -43.47
N ARG A 14 65.73 29.98 -43.20
CA ARG A 14 66.85 30.88 -42.88
C ARG A 14 66.98 31.36 -41.44
N ARG A 15 66.21 30.82 -40.50
CA ARG A 15 66.42 31.11 -39.07
C ARG A 15 66.23 29.86 -38.24
N ILE A 16 67.35 29.34 -37.76
CA ILE A 16 67.41 28.36 -36.67
C ILE A 16 67.22 29.17 -35.39
N VAL A 17 65.99 29.25 -34.89
CA VAL A 17 65.74 29.65 -33.50
C VAL A 17 65.50 28.35 -32.76
N LEU A 18 66.40 28.00 -31.82
CA LEU A 18 66.34 26.76 -31.02
C LEU A 18 66.40 25.45 -31.83
N GLY A 19 67.13 25.40 -32.94
CA GLY A 19 67.39 24.15 -33.67
C GLY A 19 66.38 23.78 -34.77
N THR A 20 65.30 24.54 -34.96
CA THR A 20 64.30 24.31 -36.04
C THR A 20 64.07 25.55 -36.89
N THR A 21 63.73 25.37 -38.16
CA THR A 21 63.30 26.46 -39.05
C THR A 21 61.84 26.84 -38.76
N ILE A 22 61.43 28.07 -39.11
CA ILE A 22 60.02 28.51 -38.98
C ILE A 22 59.08 27.56 -39.75
N GLY A 23 59.48 27.12 -40.94
CA GLY A 23 58.73 26.12 -41.71
C GLY A 23 58.64 24.78 -40.98
N GLY A 24 59.74 24.31 -40.37
CA GLY A 24 59.74 23.10 -39.54
C GLY A 24 58.82 23.23 -38.33
N ALA A 25 58.85 24.36 -37.61
CA ALA A 25 58.00 24.60 -36.44
C ALA A 25 56.50 24.57 -36.79
N VAL A 26 56.11 25.19 -37.92
CA VAL A 26 54.71 25.16 -38.39
C VAL A 26 54.30 23.73 -38.78
N VAL A 27 55.17 22.98 -39.47
CA VAL A 27 54.89 21.58 -39.81
C VAL A 27 54.73 20.71 -38.57
N PHE A 28 55.64 20.81 -37.58
CA PHE A 28 55.53 20.06 -36.33
C PHE A 28 54.29 20.45 -35.52
N PHE A 29 53.89 21.72 -35.53
CA PHE A 29 52.65 22.17 -34.87
C PHE A 29 51.40 21.57 -35.52
N ILE A 30 51.32 21.59 -36.86
CA ILE A 30 50.20 20.98 -37.60
C ILE A 30 50.17 19.46 -37.37
N LEU A 31 51.32 18.80 -37.46
CA LEU A 31 51.43 17.36 -37.16
C LEU A 31 51.03 17.06 -35.71
N GLY A 32 51.40 17.92 -34.76
CA GLY A 32 51.00 17.83 -33.36
C GLY A 32 49.48 17.93 -33.17
N ILE A 33 48.81 18.87 -33.85
CA ILE A 33 47.34 18.99 -33.82
C ILE A 33 46.68 17.74 -34.42
N ILE A 34 47.15 17.27 -35.57
CA ILE A 34 46.61 16.07 -36.21
C ILE A 34 46.79 14.86 -35.30
N PHE A 35 47.97 14.68 -34.70
CA PHE A 35 48.23 13.59 -33.79
C PHE A 35 47.35 13.68 -32.53
N TRP A 36 47.27 14.84 -31.89
CA TRP A 36 46.46 15.04 -30.69
C TRP A 36 44.96 14.86 -30.97
N GLY A 37 44.45 15.41 -32.07
CA GLY A 37 43.06 15.24 -32.49
C GLY A 37 42.75 13.79 -32.86
N GLY A 38 43.64 13.13 -33.60
CA GLY A 38 43.51 11.71 -33.96
C GLY A 38 43.55 10.80 -32.74
N PHE A 39 44.48 11.05 -31.80
CA PHE A 39 44.60 10.29 -30.56
C PHE A 39 43.34 10.43 -29.69
N ASN A 40 42.84 11.64 -29.46
CA ASN A 40 41.61 11.83 -28.68
C ASN A 40 40.38 11.22 -29.36
N THR A 41 40.29 11.33 -30.68
CA THR A 41 39.20 10.69 -31.44
C THR A 41 39.23 9.16 -31.29
N ALA A 42 40.41 8.54 -31.40
CA ALA A 42 40.57 7.09 -31.20
C ALA A 42 40.26 6.68 -29.75
N MET A 43 40.70 7.47 -28.78
CA MET A 43 40.40 7.27 -27.36
C MET A 43 38.89 7.30 -27.08
N GLU A 44 38.17 8.23 -27.70
CA GLU A 44 36.73 8.36 -27.56
C GLU A 44 35.98 7.24 -28.29
N ALA A 45 36.43 6.87 -29.50
CA ALA A 45 35.85 5.74 -30.24
C ALA A 45 35.96 4.43 -29.45
N THR A 46 37.08 4.21 -28.75
CA THR A 46 37.29 3.03 -27.89
C THR A 46 36.61 3.13 -26.53
N ASN A 47 35.84 4.20 -26.26
CA ASN A 47 34.97 4.34 -25.10
C ASN A 47 33.49 4.26 -25.50
N LYS A 48 33.15 3.72 -26.67
CA LYS A 48 31.75 3.56 -27.09
C LYS A 48 31.22 2.17 -26.75
N LEU A 49 29.91 2.08 -26.55
CA LEU A 49 29.23 0.79 -26.35
C LEU A 49 29.49 -0.13 -27.55
N GLU A 50 29.38 0.39 -28.77
CA GLU A 50 29.59 -0.36 -30.02
C GLU A 50 31.00 -0.96 -30.11
N PHE A 51 32.01 -0.25 -29.58
CA PHE A 51 33.36 -0.78 -29.51
C PHE A 51 33.46 -1.92 -28.48
N CYS A 52 32.88 -1.73 -27.29
CA CYS A 52 32.92 -2.75 -26.23
C CYS A 52 32.26 -4.06 -26.66
N ILE A 53 31.13 -3.97 -27.38
CA ILE A 53 30.38 -5.14 -27.87
C ILE A 53 30.86 -5.64 -29.24
N SER A 54 31.94 -5.07 -29.79
CA SER A 54 32.51 -5.59 -31.05
C SER A 54 33.18 -6.96 -30.89
N CYS A 55 33.45 -7.37 -29.64
CA CYS A 55 33.88 -8.72 -29.30
C CYS A 55 32.65 -9.57 -28.95
N HIS A 56 32.51 -10.74 -29.57
CA HIS A 56 31.36 -11.63 -29.37
C HIS A 56 31.20 -12.08 -27.92
N GLU A 57 32.30 -12.22 -27.16
CA GLU A 57 32.26 -12.55 -25.73
C GLU A 57 31.52 -11.49 -24.91
N MET A 58 31.62 -10.23 -25.31
CA MET A 58 30.94 -9.12 -24.64
C MET A 58 29.49 -9.00 -25.12
N GLU A 59 29.25 -9.16 -26.42
CA GLU A 59 27.92 -9.05 -27.03
C GLU A 59 26.96 -10.16 -26.59
N GLU A 60 27.44 -11.41 -26.55
CA GLU A 60 26.63 -12.59 -26.25
C GLU A 60 26.37 -12.76 -24.75
N ASN A 61 27.28 -12.27 -23.90
CA ASN A 61 27.18 -12.39 -22.44
C ASN A 61 26.74 -11.07 -21.79
N VAL A 62 27.70 -10.22 -21.39
CA VAL A 62 27.46 -9.07 -20.51
C VAL A 62 26.52 -8.02 -21.11
N TYR A 63 26.48 -7.87 -22.44
CA TYR A 63 25.55 -6.96 -23.09
C TYR A 63 24.10 -7.42 -23.00
N GLN A 64 23.83 -8.72 -23.17
CA GLN A 64 22.48 -9.27 -23.00
C GLN A 64 22.01 -9.12 -21.54
N GLU A 65 22.93 -9.27 -20.59
CA GLU A 65 22.66 -9.09 -19.15
C GLU A 65 22.38 -7.62 -18.78
N TYR A 66 22.96 -6.66 -19.52
CA TYR A 66 22.78 -5.22 -19.31
C TYR A 66 21.42 -4.70 -19.82
N LYS A 67 20.89 -5.23 -20.94
CA LYS A 67 19.62 -4.79 -21.57
C LYS A 67 18.39 -4.75 -20.64
N PRO A 68 18.13 -5.73 -19.76
CA PRO A 68 16.96 -5.68 -18.87
C PRO A 68 17.11 -4.70 -17.70
N THR A 69 18.24 -4.02 -17.56
CA THR A 69 18.56 -3.20 -16.38
C THR A 69 18.06 -1.76 -16.52
N ILE A 70 17.93 -1.06 -15.39
CA ILE A 70 17.58 0.37 -15.35
C ILE A 70 18.62 1.27 -16.03
N HIS A 71 19.86 0.79 -16.15
CA HIS A 71 20.92 1.51 -16.86
C HIS A 71 20.73 1.46 -18.38
N TYR A 72 20.03 0.44 -18.90
CA TYR A 72 19.65 0.36 -20.31
C TYR A 72 18.32 1.05 -20.62
N SER A 73 17.28 0.87 -19.80
CA SER A 73 15.96 1.48 -20.02
C SER A 73 15.43 2.13 -18.75
N ASN A 74 15.16 3.44 -18.79
CA ASN A 74 14.64 4.19 -17.65
C ASN A 74 13.71 5.33 -18.08
N ARG A 75 12.99 5.88 -17.10
CA ARG A 75 11.99 6.94 -17.27
C ARG A 75 12.50 8.26 -17.84
N THR A 76 13.82 8.51 -17.80
CA THR A 76 14.42 9.78 -18.23
C THR A 76 15.08 9.72 -19.60
N GLY A 77 15.34 8.53 -20.12
CA GLY A 77 16.07 8.33 -21.38
C GLY A 77 17.59 8.48 -21.27
N VAL A 78 18.14 8.96 -20.15
CA VAL A 78 19.60 9.07 -19.91
C VAL A 78 20.16 7.73 -19.45
N ARG A 79 21.13 7.16 -20.18
CA ARG A 79 21.64 5.80 -19.96
C ARG A 79 23.11 5.81 -19.58
N ALA A 80 23.50 4.96 -18.63
CA ALA A 80 24.89 4.64 -18.34
C ALA A 80 25.28 3.37 -19.09
N THR A 81 26.27 3.48 -19.96
CA THR A 81 26.76 2.41 -20.84
C THR A 81 28.02 1.74 -20.27
N CYS A 82 28.54 0.71 -20.95
CA CYS A 82 29.76 -0.01 -20.55
C CYS A 82 30.92 0.89 -20.08
N PRO A 83 31.38 1.89 -20.85
CA PRO A 83 32.47 2.79 -20.45
C PRO A 83 32.18 3.55 -19.15
N ASP A 84 30.94 3.96 -18.90
CA ASP A 84 30.59 4.79 -17.75
C ASP A 84 30.85 4.07 -16.42
N CYS A 85 30.79 2.73 -16.43
CA CYS A 85 31.06 1.87 -15.28
C CYS A 85 32.46 1.23 -15.28
N HIS A 86 33.02 0.92 -16.46
CA HIS A 86 34.26 0.12 -16.58
C HIS A 86 35.51 0.93 -16.98
N VAL A 87 35.33 2.17 -17.44
CA VAL A 87 36.41 3.05 -17.87
C VAL A 87 36.35 4.33 -17.03
N PRO A 88 37.35 4.59 -16.18
CA PRO A 88 37.37 5.80 -15.37
C PRO A 88 37.31 7.06 -16.24
N ASP A 89 36.50 8.04 -15.86
CA ASP A 89 36.45 9.31 -16.60
C ASP A 89 37.73 10.17 -16.43
N PRO A 90 38.32 10.32 -15.22
CA PRO A 90 39.53 11.12 -15.05
C PRO A 90 40.71 10.57 -15.86
N TRP A 91 41.38 11.44 -16.61
CA TRP A 91 42.35 11.10 -17.65
C TRP A 91 43.43 10.10 -17.18
N ILE A 92 44.05 10.32 -16.02
CA ILE A 92 45.12 9.45 -15.51
C ILE A 92 44.60 8.02 -15.30
N HIS A 93 43.44 7.89 -14.65
CA HIS A 93 42.83 6.59 -14.38
C HIS A 93 42.31 5.91 -15.66
N LYS A 94 41.77 6.70 -16.60
CA LYS A 94 41.38 6.25 -17.95
C LYS A 94 42.55 5.60 -18.68
N MET A 95 43.71 6.27 -18.67
CA MET A 95 44.93 5.77 -19.31
C MET A 95 45.44 4.49 -18.66
N VAL A 96 45.50 4.43 -17.32
CA VAL A 96 45.88 3.21 -16.60
C VAL A 96 44.97 2.04 -16.95
N ARG A 97 43.65 2.25 -16.97
CA ARG A 97 42.67 1.20 -17.32
C ARG A 97 42.82 0.73 -18.76
N LYS A 98 43.06 1.65 -19.71
CA LYS A 98 43.28 1.31 -21.12
C LYS A 98 44.60 0.57 -21.35
N ILE A 99 45.65 0.88 -20.59
CA ILE A 99 46.88 0.08 -20.59
C ILE A 99 46.58 -1.33 -20.07
N GLN A 100 45.84 -1.46 -18.95
CA GLN A 100 45.44 -2.78 -18.42
C GLN A 100 44.55 -3.58 -19.40
N ALA A 101 43.74 -2.89 -20.20
CA ALA A 101 42.88 -3.51 -21.22
C ALA A 101 43.68 -4.23 -22.32
N SER A 102 44.99 -3.98 -22.48
CA SER A 102 45.80 -4.74 -23.43
C SER A 102 45.83 -6.24 -23.11
N ASN A 103 45.65 -6.61 -21.83
CA ASN A 103 45.51 -8.02 -21.43
C ASN A 103 44.22 -8.66 -21.94
N GLU A 104 43.13 -7.91 -22.08
CA GLU A 104 41.87 -8.42 -22.63
C GLU A 104 42.05 -8.79 -24.11
N VAL A 105 42.81 -8.00 -24.87
CA VAL A 105 43.18 -8.32 -26.26
C VAL A 105 44.03 -9.59 -26.34
N TYR A 106 45.00 -9.75 -25.44
CA TYR A 106 45.81 -10.97 -25.37
C TYR A 106 44.93 -12.21 -25.11
N HIS A 107 44.03 -12.15 -24.11
CA HIS A 107 43.13 -13.25 -23.77
C HIS A 107 42.05 -13.53 -24.81
N LYS A 108 41.65 -12.52 -25.59
CA LYS A 108 40.84 -12.70 -26.80
C LYS A 108 41.59 -13.50 -27.85
N ILE A 109 42.86 -13.17 -28.12
CA ILE A 109 43.68 -13.86 -29.14
C ILE A 109 43.89 -15.34 -28.79
N ILE A 110 44.09 -15.66 -27.51
CA ILE A 110 44.30 -17.05 -27.05
C ILE A 110 43.02 -17.79 -26.66
N GLY A 111 41.83 -17.18 -26.83
CA GLY A 111 40.54 -17.83 -26.62
C GLY A 111 40.23 -18.23 -25.16
N THR A 112 40.62 -17.40 -24.19
CA THR A 112 40.43 -17.71 -22.75
C THR A 112 38.96 -17.73 -22.33
N VAL A 113 38.12 -16.85 -22.90
CA VAL A 113 36.69 -16.72 -22.58
C VAL A 113 35.80 -16.65 -23.83
N ASP A 114 36.27 -17.24 -24.93
CA ASP A 114 35.67 -17.15 -26.28
C ASP A 114 34.36 -17.93 -26.47
N THR A 115 33.89 -18.65 -25.46
CA THR A 115 32.55 -19.27 -25.43
C THR A 115 31.82 -18.88 -24.15
N PRO A 116 30.47 -18.92 -24.13
CA PRO A 116 29.68 -18.67 -22.92
C PRO A 116 30.07 -19.56 -21.73
N GLU A 117 30.43 -20.82 -21.98
CA GLU A 117 30.86 -21.77 -20.94
C GLU A 117 32.16 -21.31 -20.30
N LYS A 118 33.19 -21.05 -21.12
CA LYS A 118 34.49 -20.54 -20.64
C LYS A 118 34.37 -19.19 -19.94
N PHE A 119 33.51 -18.31 -20.44
CA PHE A 119 33.20 -17.02 -19.80
C PHE A 119 32.61 -17.24 -18.40
N ASN A 120 31.67 -18.18 -18.27
CA ASN A 120 31.04 -18.51 -16.99
C ASN A 120 32.00 -19.18 -16.01
N GLU A 121 32.92 -20.04 -16.48
CA GLU A 121 33.98 -20.62 -15.66
C GLU A 121 34.89 -19.56 -15.03
N HIS A 122 35.20 -18.49 -15.77
CA HIS A 122 36.06 -17.39 -15.29
C HIS A 122 35.27 -16.22 -14.67
N ARG A 123 33.93 -16.29 -14.61
CA ARG A 123 33.07 -15.16 -14.23
C ARG A 123 33.36 -14.65 -12.83
N LEU A 124 33.51 -15.55 -11.85
CA LEU A 124 33.80 -15.16 -10.47
C LEU A 124 35.16 -14.45 -10.37
N GLU A 125 36.16 -14.94 -11.08
CA GLU A 125 37.49 -14.34 -11.08
C GLU A 125 37.47 -12.93 -11.69
N MET A 126 36.81 -12.76 -12.83
CA MET A 126 36.64 -11.44 -13.47
C MET A 126 35.83 -10.49 -12.59
N ALA A 127 34.75 -10.97 -11.97
CA ALA A 127 33.93 -10.18 -11.04
C ALA A 127 34.74 -9.71 -9.83
N LYS A 128 35.54 -10.58 -9.20
CA LYS A 128 36.43 -10.23 -8.09
C LYS A 128 37.40 -9.10 -8.47
N ARG A 129 37.96 -9.12 -9.68
CA ARG A 129 38.88 -8.06 -10.16
C ARG A 129 38.16 -6.71 -10.28
N VAL A 130 36.96 -6.70 -10.87
CA VAL A 130 36.15 -5.47 -11.01
C VAL A 130 35.70 -4.95 -9.65
N TRP A 131 35.19 -5.81 -8.77
CA TRP A 131 34.77 -5.42 -7.43
C TRP A 131 35.93 -4.86 -6.62
N LYS A 132 37.10 -5.49 -6.69
CA LYS A 132 38.31 -4.97 -6.03
C LYS A 132 38.67 -3.59 -6.56
N ALA A 133 38.68 -3.39 -7.88
CA ALA A 133 38.96 -2.09 -8.47
C ALA A 133 37.97 -1.01 -7.97
N MET A 134 36.67 -1.28 -8.05
CA MET A 134 35.62 -0.37 -7.58
C MET A 134 35.67 -0.14 -6.07
N LYS A 135 36.06 -1.14 -5.26
CA LYS A 135 36.28 -0.97 -3.82
C LYS A 135 37.41 0.03 -3.56
N THR A 136 38.56 -0.21 -4.18
CA THR A 136 39.79 0.58 -3.96
C THR A 136 39.72 2.01 -4.49
N THR A 137 38.76 2.30 -5.38
CA THR A 137 38.53 3.64 -5.92
C THR A 137 37.32 4.32 -5.31
N ASP A 138 36.80 3.78 -4.20
CA ASP A 138 35.59 4.29 -3.55
C ASP A 138 34.41 4.41 -4.53
N SER A 139 34.24 3.40 -5.39
CA SER A 139 33.21 3.34 -6.43
C SER A 139 33.12 4.60 -7.31
N ARG A 140 34.26 5.20 -7.63
CA ARG A 140 34.39 6.44 -8.42
C ARG A 140 33.45 6.47 -9.64
N GLU A 141 33.43 5.39 -10.41
CA GLU A 141 32.65 5.26 -11.64
C GLU A 141 31.14 5.34 -11.37
N CYS A 142 30.65 4.68 -10.31
CA CYS A 142 29.25 4.79 -9.90
C CYS A 142 28.87 6.23 -9.56
N ARG A 143 29.79 6.97 -8.94
CA ARG A 143 29.53 8.31 -8.39
C ARG A 143 29.59 9.44 -9.40
N ASN A 144 30.02 9.16 -10.63
CA ASN A 144 29.83 10.08 -11.75
C ASN A 144 28.34 10.41 -11.96
N CYS A 145 27.45 9.45 -11.64
CA CYS A 145 26.00 9.63 -11.73
C CYS A 145 25.29 9.53 -10.37
N HIS A 146 25.83 8.74 -9.44
CA HIS A 146 25.25 8.48 -8.10
C HIS A 146 26.08 9.12 -6.99
N ASN A 147 26.15 10.45 -6.96
CA ASN A 147 26.92 11.16 -5.95
C ASN A 147 26.15 11.26 -4.63
N PHE A 148 26.79 10.86 -3.54
CA PHE A 148 26.25 10.94 -2.18
C PHE A 148 25.89 12.37 -1.74
N GLU A 149 26.60 13.40 -2.22
CA GLU A 149 26.34 14.80 -1.86
C GLU A 149 25.03 15.34 -2.44
N SER A 150 24.57 14.78 -3.56
CA SER A 150 23.37 15.21 -4.27
C SER A 150 22.22 14.19 -4.23
N MET A 151 22.43 13.05 -3.56
CA MET A 151 21.37 12.07 -3.32
C MET A 151 20.30 12.66 -2.39
N ASN A 152 19.05 12.69 -2.87
CA ASN A 152 17.94 13.16 -2.06
C ASN A 152 17.21 11.99 -1.38
N PRO A 153 17.15 11.94 -0.03
CA PRO A 153 16.48 10.85 0.68
C PRO A 153 14.97 10.80 0.42
N LYS A 154 14.33 11.90 -0.01
CA LYS A 154 12.90 11.93 -0.37
C LYS A 154 12.48 10.91 -1.42
N PHE A 155 13.42 10.51 -2.29
CA PHE A 155 13.16 9.54 -3.36
C PHE A 155 13.78 8.17 -3.08
N GLN A 156 14.29 7.94 -1.87
CA GLN A 156 14.86 6.68 -1.45
C GLN A 156 13.87 5.91 -0.57
N ARG A 157 13.84 4.58 -0.70
CA ARG A 157 13.09 3.71 0.21
C ARG A 157 13.63 3.84 1.65
N PRO A 158 12.80 3.63 2.69
CA PRO A 158 13.21 3.76 4.09
C PRO A 158 14.52 3.03 4.43
N ARG A 159 14.62 1.77 4.05
CA ARG A 159 15.84 0.97 4.23
C ARG A 159 17.06 1.56 3.52
N ALA A 160 16.90 2.00 2.26
CA ALA A 160 17.98 2.59 1.49
C ALA A 160 18.50 3.88 2.12
N ARG A 161 17.61 4.72 2.68
CA ARG A 161 18.01 5.93 3.42
C ARG A 161 18.91 5.60 4.60
N LYS A 162 18.52 4.61 5.40
CA LYS A 162 19.30 4.19 6.57
C LYS A 162 20.65 3.59 6.17
N GLN A 163 20.67 2.72 5.16
CA GLN A 163 21.91 2.10 4.70
C GLN A 163 22.86 3.12 4.06
N HIS A 164 22.34 4.08 3.30
CA HIS A 164 23.16 5.18 2.81
C HIS A 164 23.69 6.03 3.97
N LEU A 165 22.85 6.37 4.97
CA LEU A 165 23.29 7.08 6.19
C LEU A 165 24.48 6.36 6.86
N ASN A 166 24.34 5.06 7.11
CA ASN A 166 25.40 4.22 7.66
C ASN A 166 26.66 4.20 6.77
N ALA A 167 26.50 4.20 5.44
CA ALA A 167 27.63 4.22 4.52
C ALA A 167 28.45 5.52 4.62
N PHE A 168 27.82 6.68 4.89
CA PHE A 168 28.55 7.92 5.18
C PHE A 168 29.42 7.78 6.44
N GLU A 169 28.86 7.21 7.50
CA GLU A 169 29.45 7.15 8.83
C GLU A 169 30.52 6.08 8.99
N THR A 170 30.38 4.96 8.26
CA THR A 170 31.28 3.80 8.37
C THR A 170 32.29 3.70 7.23
N GLY A 171 32.12 4.46 6.15
CA GLY A 171 33.02 4.43 4.99
C GLY A 171 32.77 3.25 4.05
N GLN A 172 31.50 2.90 3.85
CA GLN A 172 31.11 1.93 2.83
C GLN A 172 31.06 2.56 1.43
N THR A 173 31.48 1.78 0.44
CA THR A 173 31.44 2.08 -0.99
C THR A 173 30.15 1.55 -1.62
N CYS A 174 29.80 2.01 -2.83
CA CYS A 174 28.58 1.59 -3.50
C CYS A 174 28.54 0.08 -3.73
N ILE A 175 29.68 -0.52 -4.08
CA ILE A 175 29.76 -1.96 -4.35
C ILE A 175 29.71 -2.82 -3.10
N ASP A 176 29.80 -2.26 -1.88
CA ASP A 176 29.68 -3.06 -0.66
C ASP A 176 28.27 -3.65 -0.55
N CYS A 177 27.26 -2.89 -0.99
CA CYS A 177 25.87 -3.36 -1.07
C CYS A 177 25.43 -3.71 -2.51
N HIS A 178 25.87 -2.95 -3.52
CA HIS A 178 25.37 -3.08 -4.90
C HIS A 178 26.30 -3.90 -5.80
N LYS A 179 26.42 -5.21 -5.56
CA LYS A 179 27.17 -6.14 -6.45
C LYS A 179 26.23 -6.83 -7.44
N GLY A 180 26.67 -6.96 -8.69
CA GLY A 180 25.88 -7.63 -9.75
C GLY A 180 24.73 -6.77 -10.29
N ILE A 181 24.92 -5.46 -10.37
CA ILE A 181 23.88 -4.50 -10.80
C ILE A 181 23.47 -4.72 -12.26
N ALA A 182 24.44 -4.94 -13.13
CA ALA A 182 24.24 -5.00 -14.58
C ALA A 182 24.49 -6.39 -15.19
N HIS A 183 25.05 -7.32 -14.41
CA HIS A 183 25.53 -8.62 -14.88
C HIS A 183 25.13 -9.71 -13.89
N LYS A 184 25.03 -10.97 -14.35
CA LYS A 184 24.64 -12.11 -13.49
C LYS A 184 25.45 -12.11 -12.20
N GLN A 185 24.73 -12.19 -11.09
CA GLN A 185 25.32 -12.14 -9.76
C GLN A 185 26.06 -13.44 -9.45
N VAL A 186 27.30 -13.32 -8.98
CA VAL A 186 28.14 -14.44 -8.52
C VAL A 186 28.60 -14.25 -7.07
N ARG A 187 27.89 -13.40 -6.33
CA ARG A 187 28.18 -13.06 -4.92
C ARG A 187 28.01 -14.27 -4.01
N ASP A 188 27.07 -15.15 -4.32
CA ASP A 188 26.71 -16.39 -3.62
C ASP A 188 27.77 -17.50 -3.71
N GLN A 189 28.71 -17.37 -4.65
CA GLN A 189 29.84 -18.29 -4.83
C GLN A 189 31.04 -17.96 -3.93
N LEU A 190 31.04 -16.80 -3.27
CA LEU A 190 32.07 -16.43 -2.30
C LEU A 190 31.83 -17.14 -0.96
N SER A 191 32.91 -17.49 -0.26
CA SER A 191 32.82 -17.85 1.16
C SER A 191 32.42 -16.64 2.01
N ASP A 192 31.83 -16.86 3.18
CA ASP A 192 31.44 -15.74 4.05
C ASP A 192 32.65 -14.93 4.50
N GLU A 193 33.82 -15.57 4.71
CA GLU A 193 35.06 -14.88 5.04
C GLU A 193 35.51 -13.94 3.90
N GLU A 194 35.42 -14.40 2.64
CA GLU A 194 35.73 -13.57 1.48
C GLU A 194 34.74 -12.41 1.32
N LEU A 195 33.44 -12.67 1.55
CA LEU A 195 32.41 -11.62 1.51
C LEU A 195 32.64 -10.59 2.59
N GLU A 196 32.88 -11.01 3.83
CA GLU A 196 33.09 -10.12 4.96
C GLU A 196 34.32 -9.23 4.75
N ALA A 197 35.41 -9.79 4.22
CA ALA A 197 36.61 -9.05 3.88
C ALA A 197 36.36 -8.06 2.73
N LEU A 198 35.62 -8.46 1.70
CA LEU A 198 35.33 -7.62 0.54
C LEU A 198 34.34 -6.48 0.88
N GLU A 199 33.40 -6.72 1.79
CA GLU A 199 32.33 -5.81 2.22
C GLU A 199 32.70 -5.01 3.48
N ALA A 200 33.90 -5.20 4.01
CA ALA A 200 34.40 -4.46 5.16
C ALA A 200 34.45 -2.95 4.85
N PRO A 201 33.86 -2.08 5.68
CA PRO A 201 33.96 -0.64 5.51
C PRO A 201 35.42 -0.18 5.55
N ASP A 202 35.75 0.83 4.76
CA ASP A 202 37.08 1.44 4.75
C ASP A 202 37.01 2.79 5.49
N PRO A 203 37.66 2.93 6.66
CA PRO A 203 37.64 4.17 7.43
C PRO A 203 38.11 5.41 6.65
N THR A 204 38.92 5.24 5.60
CA THR A 204 39.39 6.35 4.75
C THR A 204 38.28 6.96 3.89
N TYR A 205 37.15 6.27 3.73
CA TYR A 205 35.99 6.72 2.95
C TYR A 205 34.85 7.25 3.81
N VAL A 206 35.03 7.33 5.13
CA VAL A 206 34.11 7.99 6.06
C VAL A 206 34.00 9.46 5.67
N ARG A 207 32.76 9.96 5.63
CA ARG A 207 32.47 11.34 5.22
C ARG A 207 31.34 11.93 6.03
N LYS A 208 31.31 13.24 6.14
CA LYS A 208 30.21 13.93 6.84
C LYS A 208 28.92 13.78 6.05
N VAL A 209 27.82 13.58 6.76
CA VAL A 209 26.48 13.56 6.16
C VAL A 209 26.16 14.97 5.63
N PRO A 210 25.81 15.13 4.34
CA PRO A 210 25.46 16.44 3.79
C PRO A 210 24.24 17.04 4.47
N GLN A 211 24.24 18.36 4.73
CA GLN A 211 23.10 19.02 5.38
C GLN A 211 21.78 18.83 4.61
N MET A 212 21.83 18.93 3.28
CA MET A 212 20.67 18.66 2.41
C MET A 212 20.09 17.24 2.62
N TYR A 213 20.95 16.26 2.94
CA TYR A 213 20.51 14.89 3.24
C TYR A 213 19.78 14.86 4.58
N LEU A 214 20.33 15.48 5.63
CA LEU A 214 19.68 15.59 6.95
C LEU A 214 18.33 16.31 6.87
N ASP A 215 18.28 17.45 6.19
CA ASP A 215 17.04 18.22 5.99
C ASP A 215 16.00 17.40 5.21
N GLY A 216 16.47 16.65 4.21
CA GLY A 216 15.67 15.73 3.43
C GLY A 216 15.07 14.60 4.28
N LEU A 217 15.86 14.00 5.18
CA LEU A 217 15.40 12.97 6.12
C LEU A 217 14.31 13.53 7.05
N ALA A 218 14.57 14.66 7.70
CA ALA A 218 13.62 15.28 8.62
C ALA A 218 12.27 15.58 7.95
N ALA A 219 12.31 16.11 6.71
CA ALA A 219 11.10 16.39 5.94
C ALA A 219 10.32 15.13 5.54
N VAL A 220 11.01 14.04 5.20
CA VAL A 220 10.36 12.76 4.87
C VAL A 220 9.75 12.14 6.11
N GLU A 221 10.48 12.13 7.23
CA GLU A 221 10.00 11.57 8.49
C GLU A 221 8.79 12.32 9.00
N ALA A 222 8.77 13.65 8.92
CA ALA A 222 7.60 14.46 9.24
C ALA A 222 6.38 14.09 8.38
N LYS A 223 6.58 13.98 7.06
CA LYS A 223 5.51 13.58 6.14
C LYS A 223 5.04 12.15 6.37
N GLU A 224 5.96 11.22 6.64
CA GLU A 224 5.62 9.82 6.92
C GLU A 224 4.87 9.70 8.26
N ARG A 225 5.19 10.51 9.28
CA ARG A 225 4.41 10.59 10.53
C ARG A 225 3.00 11.11 10.27
N GLU A 226 2.85 12.23 9.56
CA GLU A 226 1.54 12.80 9.22
C GLU A 226 0.69 11.79 8.42
N GLN A 227 1.29 11.08 7.46
CA GLN A 227 0.62 10.04 6.69
C GLN A 227 0.24 8.84 7.54
N ALA A 228 1.12 8.39 8.45
CA ALA A 228 0.83 7.28 9.34
C ALA A 228 -0.28 7.63 10.34
N GLU A 229 -0.27 8.84 10.90
CA GLU A 229 -1.35 9.36 11.76
C GLU A 229 -2.68 9.43 11.00
N ALA A 230 -2.69 9.96 9.78
CA ALA A 230 -3.88 10.02 8.95
C ALA A 230 -4.40 8.63 8.54
N GLU A 231 -3.51 7.69 8.20
CA GLU A 231 -3.89 6.31 7.89
C GLU A 231 -4.41 5.58 9.11
N GLN A 232 -3.77 5.77 10.28
CA GLN A 232 -4.20 5.20 11.54
C GLN A 232 -5.59 5.74 11.92
N ALA A 233 -5.80 7.05 11.85
CA ALA A 233 -7.11 7.66 12.10
C ALA A 233 -8.19 7.13 11.14
N ALA A 234 -7.88 7.03 9.83
CA ALA A 234 -8.81 6.50 8.84
C ALA A 234 -9.15 5.01 9.09
N LYS A 235 -8.16 4.20 9.48
CA LYS A 235 -8.34 2.77 9.74
C LYS A 235 -8.98 2.48 11.09
N GLN A 236 -8.72 3.32 12.10
CA GLN A 236 -9.44 3.29 13.36
C GLN A 236 -10.92 3.58 13.10
N LYS A 237 -11.22 4.63 12.32
CA LYS A 237 -12.59 4.95 11.91
C LYS A 237 -13.25 3.81 11.12
N GLU A 238 -12.59 3.26 10.10
CA GLU A 238 -13.09 2.09 9.35
C GLU A 238 -13.35 0.88 10.26
N ARG A 239 -12.50 0.65 11.26
CA ARG A 239 -12.66 -0.43 12.23
C ARG A 239 -13.83 -0.19 13.17
N GLU A 240 -13.99 1.03 13.68
CA GLU A 240 -15.13 1.42 14.50
C GLU A 240 -16.43 1.23 13.71
N GLU A 241 -16.46 1.67 12.45
CA GLU A 241 -17.57 1.43 11.51
C GLU A 241 -17.84 -0.07 11.31
N LYS A 242 -16.82 -0.90 11.06
CA LYS A 242 -16.94 -2.37 10.93
C LYS A 242 -17.39 -3.08 12.22
N ILE A 243 -16.95 -2.62 13.39
CA ILE A 243 -17.37 -3.18 14.69
C ILE A 243 -18.85 -2.90 14.90
N VAL A 244 -19.28 -1.64 14.74
CA VAL A 244 -20.69 -1.25 14.79
C VAL A 244 -21.49 -2.05 13.77
N ALA A 245 -20.93 -2.25 12.57
CA ALA A 245 -21.56 -2.96 11.49
C ALA A 245 -21.97 -4.40 11.84
N ARG A 246 -21.01 -5.17 12.36
CA ARG A 246 -21.27 -6.58 12.69
C ARG A 246 -21.90 -6.76 14.07
N GLN A 247 -21.83 -5.78 14.96
CA GLN A 247 -22.66 -5.78 16.18
C GLN A 247 -24.15 -5.69 15.80
N ALA A 248 -24.50 -4.79 14.89
CA ALA A 248 -25.86 -4.70 14.34
C ALA A 248 -26.28 -6.00 13.61
N GLU A 249 -25.36 -6.61 12.85
CA GLU A 249 -25.59 -7.93 12.22
C GLU A 249 -25.86 -9.02 13.26
N LYS A 250 -25.01 -9.10 14.29
CA LYS A 250 -25.11 -10.11 15.35
C LYS A 250 -26.42 -9.96 16.11
N GLU A 251 -26.83 -8.73 16.46
CA GLU A 251 -28.12 -8.49 17.10
C GLU A 251 -29.30 -8.92 16.23
N ARG A 252 -29.20 -8.73 14.90
CA ARG A 252 -30.21 -9.22 13.95
C ARG A 252 -30.24 -10.75 13.89
N ILE A 253 -29.09 -11.42 13.86
CA ILE A 253 -28.99 -12.88 13.90
C ILE A 253 -29.53 -13.41 15.24
N ASP A 254 -29.13 -12.83 16.37
CA ASP A 254 -29.58 -13.25 17.70
C ASP A 254 -31.09 -13.11 17.85
N LYS A 255 -31.68 -12.01 17.33
CA LYS A 255 -33.14 -11.84 17.27
C LYS A 255 -33.82 -12.88 16.38
N ALA A 256 -33.24 -13.19 15.21
CA ALA A 256 -33.78 -14.20 14.30
C ALA A 256 -33.68 -15.62 14.90
N VAL A 257 -32.57 -15.94 15.58
CA VAL A 257 -32.36 -17.21 16.29
C VAL A 257 -33.31 -17.32 17.48
N ALA A 258 -33.50 -16.25 18.26
CA ALA A 258 -34.46 -16.23 19.35
C ALA A 258 -35.91 -16.40 18.83
N ALA A 259 -36.26 -15.75 17.72
CA ALA A 259 -37.57 -15.92 17.08
C ALA A 259 -37.77 -17.34 16.54
N ALA A 260 -36.73 -17.95 15.93
CA ALA A 260 -36.76 -19.31 15.45
C ALA A 260 -36.84 -20.34 16.60
N LEU A 261 -36.11 -20.12 17.70
CA LEU A 261 -36.21 -20.94 18.91
C LEU A 261 -37.58 -20.81 19.57
N ALA A 262 -38.15 -19.61 19.62
CA ALA A 262 -39.50 -19.38 20.13
C ALA A 262 -40.56 -20.05 19.23
N ALA A 263 -40.40 -20.00 17.91
CA ALA A 263 -41.26 -20.70 16.97
C ALA A 263 -41.13 -22.24 17.13
N TYR A 264 -39.91 -22.75 17.25
CA TYR A 264 -39.64 -24.17 17.50
C TYR A 264 -40.19 -24.64 18.86
N GLN A 265 -40.10 -23.81 19.90
CA GLN A 265 -40.70 -24.10 21.21
C GLN A 265 -42.23 -24.03 21.15
N ALA A 266 -42.80 -23.11 20.39
CA ALA A 266 -44.24 -23.02 20.17
C ALA A 266 -44.78 -24.22 19.38
N GLU A 267 -44.05 -24.69 18.37
CA GLU A 267 -44.37 -25.91 17.61
C GLU A 267 -44.25 -27.19 18.46
N ASN A 268 -43.22 -27.30 19.31
CA ASN A 268 -43.04 -28.48 20.17
C ASN A 268 -43.90 -28.46 21.44
N SER A 269 -44.38 -27.29 21.88
CA SER A 269 -45.38 -27.17 22.95
C SER A 269 -46.78 -27.61 22.51
N ALA A 270 -47.01 -27.77 21.20
CA ALA A 270 -48.23 -28.38 20.66
C ALA A 270 -48.21 -29.92 20.69
N MET A 271 -47.13 -30.56 21.13
CA MET A 271 -46.97 -32.03 21.12
C MET A 271 -46.62 -32.69 22.47
N SER A 272 -46.48 -31.95 23.57
CA SER A 272 -46.37 -32.61 24.89
C SER A 272 -46.94 -31.77 26.02
N GLY A 273 -47.92 -32.34 26.72
CA GLY A 273 -48.41 -31.82 27.98
C GLY A 273 -47.41 -32.08 29.12
N SER A 274 -47.30 -31.09 30.01
CA SER A 274 -46.74 -31.14 31.36
C SER A 274 -45.23 -31.36 31.52
N ALA A 275 -44.51 -30.33 31.96
CA ALA A 275 -43.88 -30.29 33.30
C ALA A 275 -43.23 -28.92 33.57
N ALA A 276 -43.30 -28.47 34.84
CA ALA A 276 -42.71 -27.23 35.33
C ALA A 276 -41.16 -27.29 35.35
N ALA A 277 -40.52 -26.15 35.04
CA ALA A 277 -39.07 -25.96 35.17
C ALA A 277 -38.73 -24.75 36.08
N PRO A 278 -37.63 -24.80 36.85
CA PRO A 278 -37.26 -23.83 37.90
C PRO A 278 -36.61 -22.55 37.32
N PRO A 279 -36.43 -21.46 38.10
CA PRO A 279 -35.99 -20.18 37.55
C PRO A 279 -34.48 -20.22 37.18
N PRO A 280 -34.04 -19.46 36.15
CA PRO A 280 -32.63 -19.37 35.81
C PRO A 280 -31.90 -18.50 36.84
N PRO A 281 -30.62 -18.80 37.16
CA PRO A 281 -29.79 -17.92 37.95
C PRO A 281 -29.47 -16.65 37.15
N ALA A 282 -29.46 -15.51 37.84
CA ALA A 282 -29.00 -14.25 37.30
C ALA A 282 -27.53 -14.38 36.87
N ALA A 283 -27.28 -14.46 35.56
CA ALA A 283 -25.94 -14.28 35.01
C ALA A 283 -25.66 -12.79 34.94
N ALA A 284 -24.69 -12.34 35.74
CA ALA A 284 -24.08 -11.02 35.59
C ALA A 284 -23.43 -10.93 34.21
N VAL A 285 -23.71 -9.84 33.48
CA VAL A 285 -23.04 -9.52 32.22
C VAL A 285 -21.58 -9.18 32.54
N PRO A 286 -20.57 -9.89 32.00
CA PRO A 286 -19.18 -9.55 32.24
C PRO A 286 -18.83 -8.22 31.58
N SER A 287 -18.05 -7.38 32.27
CA SER A 287 -17.49 -6.15 31.72
C SER A 287 -16.57 -6.46 30.54
N VAL A 288 -16.82 -5.86 29.38
CA VAL A 288 -16.00 -6.00 28.16
C VAL A 288 -14.58 -5.50 28.41
N GLY A 289 -13.55 -6.25 28.00
CA GLY A 289 -12.14 -5.82 28.03
C GLY A 289 -11.57 -5.52 29.41
N PHE A 290 -12.00 -6.24 30.45
CA PHE A 290 -11.61 -6.07 31.85
C PHE A 290 -11.85 -4.65 32.43
N GLY A 291 -12.72 -3.85 31.81
CA GLY A 291 -13.06 -2.51 32.30
C GLY A 291 -12.00 -1.42 32.04
N ILE A 292 -11.01 -1.67 31.17
CA ILE A 292 -10.02 -0.68 30.77
C ILE A 292 -10.60 0.29 29.73
N ASP A 293 -10.44 1.60 29.97
CA ASP A 293 -10.69 2.63 28.96
C ASP A 293 -9.52 2.69 27.96
N TRP A 294 -9.72 2.09 26.80
CA TRP A 294 -8.74 2.06 25.71
C TRP A 294 -8.69 3.34 24.86
N GLY A 295 -9.66 4.26 25.03
CA GLY A 295 -9.73 5.47 24.19
C GLY A 295 -8.53 6.41 24.36
N ASN A 296 -7.92 6.38 25.55
CA ASN A 296 -6.75 7.20 25.89
C ASN A 296 -5.45 6.38 25.99
N VAL A 297 -5.43 5.14 25.48
CA VAL A 297 -4.22 4.29 25.48
C VAL A 297 -3.56 4.39 24.10
N PRO A 298 -2.27 4.77 24.01
CA PRO A 298 -1.58 4.85 22.73
C PRO A 298 -1.68 3.55 21.95
N GLU A 299 -2.18 3.65 20.72
CA GLU A 299 -2.28 2.52 19.79
C GLU A 299 -1.08 2.53 18.85
N ARG A 300 -0.38 1.40 18.76
CA ARG A 300 0.64 1.15 17.76
C ARG A 300 0.16 0.12 16.75
N ARG A 301 0.24 0.46 15.47
CA ARG A 301 0.01 -0.51 14.40
C ARG A 301 1.28 -1.30 14.09
N ILE A 302 1.19 -2.62 14.19
CA ILE A 302 2.28 -3.57 13.94
C ILE A 302 1.86 -4.53 12.84
N THR A 303 2.64 -4.60 11.77
CA THR A 303 2.38 -5.52 10.66
C THR A 303 3.16 -6.82 10.86
N LEU A 304 2.43 -7.89 11.16
CA LEU A 304 2.93 -9.26 11.21
C LEU A 304 3.08 -9.80 9.78
N PHE A 305 4.07 -10.64 9.55
CA PHE A 305 4.33 -11.22 8.24
C PHE A 305 4.55 -12.72 8.33
N TYR A 306 4.28 -13.42 7.22
CA TYR A 306 4.60 -14.83 7.08
C TYR A 306 6.13 -15.01 6.90
N PRO A 307 6.82 -15.74 7.81
CA PRO A 307 8.28 -15.80 7.82
C PRO A 307 8.89 -16.86 6.90
N GLY A 308 8.08 -17.77 6.36
CA GLY A 308 8.59 -18.93 5.63
C GLY A 308 9.51 -19.80 6.49
N GLU A 309 10.69 -20.12 5.96
CA GLU A 309 11.71 -20.97 6.59
C GLU A 309 12.90 -20.16 7.14
N THR A 310 12.69 -18.89 7.47
CA THR A 310 13.74 -17.99 8.00
C THR A 310 13.99 -18.21 9.50
N SER A 311 14.95 -19.06 9.85
CA SER A 311 15.44 -19.26 11.23
C SER A 311 16.41 -18.16 11.69
N MET A 312 16.78 -18.16 12.98
CA MET A 312 17.85 -17.32 13.49
C MET A 312 19.18 -17.61 12.77
N GLU A 313 19.50 -18.87 12.44
CA GLU A 313 20.71 -19.22 11.66
C GLU A 313 20.71 -18.57 10.27
N TRP A 314 19.54 -18.45 9.63
CA TRP A 314 19.40 -17.79 8.35
C TRP A 314 19.64 -16.28 8.47
N VAL A 315 19.08 -15.66 9.53
CA VAL A 315 19.21 -14.23 9.81
C VAL A 315 20.67 -13.84 10.11
N MET A 316 21.43 -14.74 10.73
CA MET A 316 22.84 -14.54 11.11
C MET A 316 23.85 -14.87 10.00
N THR A 317 23.39 -15.34 8.83
CA THR A 317 24.27 -15.73 7.73
C THR A 317 24.27 -14.68 6.62
N GLY A 318 25.42 -14.05 6.36
CA GLY A 318 25.54 -12.96 5.38
C GLY A 318 25.19 -13.34 3.93
N LYS A 319 25.45 -14.61 3.56
CA LYS A 319 25.03 -15.18 2.27
C LYS A 319 23.50 -15.20 2.11
N ASP A 320 22.80 -15.53 3.18
CA ASP A 320 21.35 -15.74 3.18
C ASP A 320 20.59 -14.42 3.40
N HIS A 321 21.09 -13.63 4.35
CA HIS A 321 20.52 -12.37 4.83
C HIS A 321 21.56 -11.24 4.80
N GLY A 322 21.36 -10.27 3.90
CA GLY A 322 22.27 -9.11 3.76
C GLY A 322 22.34 -8.17 4.98
N GLY A 323 21.49 -8.37 6.00
CA GLY A 323 21.50 -7.63 7.26
C GLY A 323 22.27 -8.31 8.41
N ALA A 324 22.89 -9.48 8.17
CA ALA A 324 23.58 -10.24 9.22
C ALA A 324 24.69 -9.43 9.92
N ARG A 325 25.51 -8.69 9.17
CA ARG A 325 26.62 -7.91 9.75
C ARG A 325 26.14 -6.73 10.60
N PRO A 326 25.21 -5.86 10.15
CA PRO A 326 24.62 -4.84 11.01
C PRO A 326 23.98 -5.40 12.28
N LEU A 327 23.31 -6.56 12.21
CA LEU A 327 22.70 -7.21 13.37
C LEU A 327 23.75 -7.70 14.39
N LEU A 328 24.75 -8.44 13.92
CA LEU A 328 25.74 -9.10 14.79
C LEU A 328 26.75 -8.09 15.35
N ASN A 329 27.31 -7.25 14.47
CA ASN A 329 28.44 -6.38 14.78
C ASN A 329 28.02 -4.91 14.99
N GLY A 330 26.93 -4.47 14.36
CA GLY A 330 26.42 -3.10 14.49
C GLY A 330 25.42 -2.90 15.63
N GLY A 331 24.83 -3.98 16.15
CA GLY A 331 23.78 -3.88 17.17
C GLY A 331 22.42 -3.46 16.64
N ASP A 332 22.24 -3.41 15.32
CA ASP A 332 20.97 -3.04 14.70
C ASP A 332 19.86 -4.04 15.07
N ARG A 333 18.67 -3.53 15.41
CA ARG A 333 17.49 -4.36 15.70
C ARG A 333 16.74 -4.68 14.40
N CYS A 334 15.96 -5.75 14.39
CA CYS A 334 15.15 -6.10 13.22
C CYS A 334 14.18 -4.97 12.83
N VAL A 335 13.51 -4.35 13.81
CA VAL A 335 12.60 -3.20 13.61
C VAL A 335 13.30 -2.03 12.93
N THR A 336 14.58 -1.83 13.25
CA THR A 336 15.39 -0.75 12.71
C THR A 336 15.52 -0.80 11.18
N CYS A 337 15.54 -2.01 10.61
CA CYS A 337 15.64 -2.21 9.17
C CYS A 337 14.29 -2.57 8.51
N HIS A 338 13.40 -3.27 9.23
CA HIS A 338 12.27 -3.98 8.64
C HIS A 338 10.87 -3.45 9.01
N ASP A 339 10.74 -2.53 9.98
CA ASP A 339 9.42 -2.08 10.49
C ASP A 339 8.48 -1.55 9.39
N LYS A 340 9.05 -0.98 8.31
CA LYS A 340 8.31 -0.43 7.16
C LYS A 340 8.23 -1.35 5.93
N GLU A 341 8.78 -2.57 5.99
CA GLU A 341 8.79 -3.51 4.86
C GLU A 341 8.23 -4.91 5.16
N THR A 342 7.71 -5.17 6.37
CA THR A 342 7.21 -6.49 6.77
C THR A 342 6.12 -7.05 5.85
N ALA A 343 5.18 -6.23 5.38
CA ALA A 343 4.18 -6.68 4.40
C ALA A 343 4.80 -7.16 3.08
N ASP A 344 5.85 -6.48 2.60
CA ASP A 344 6.57 -6.88 1.39
C ASP A 344 7.40 -8.14 1.60
N MET A 345 7.99 -8.29 2.80
CA MET A 345 8.68 -9.51 3.20
C MET A 345 7.72 -10.70 3.14
N GLY A 346 6.55 -10.59 3.77
CA GLY A 346 5.52 -11.63 3.74
C GLY A 346 5.14 -12.04 2.31
N ARG A 347 4.94 -11.06 1.41
CA ARG A 347 4.61 -11.33 -0.01
C ARG A 347 5.69 -12.13 -0.72
N LYS A 348 6.97 -11.81 -0.47
CA LYS A 348 8.09 -12.54 -1.06
C LYS A 348 8.20 -13.97 -0.55
N MET A 349 7.87 -14.20 0.72
CA MET A 349 7.87 -15.56 1.30
C MET A 349 6.74 -16.40 0.73
N VAL A 350 5.49 -15.91 0.73
CA VAL A 350 4.35 -16.69 0.24
C VAL A 350 4.45 -17.01 -1.26
N THR A 351 5.07 -16.12 -2.05
CA THR A 351 5.28 -16.34 -3.49
C THR A 351 6.51 -17.20 -3.82
N GLY A 352 7.29 -17.63 -2.82
CA GLY A 352 8.53 -18.38 -3.05
C GLY A 352 9.69 -17.57 -3.60
N GLN A 353 9.55 -16.25 -3.72
CA GLN A 353 10.64 -15.37 -4.16
C GLN A 353 11.80 -15.34 -3.16
N LYS A 354 11.54 -15.71 -1.89
CA LYS A 354 12.56 -15.77 -0.85
C LYS A 354 12.18 -16.83 0.20
N ALA A 355 13.17 -17.61 0.65
CA ALA A 355 13.17 -18.41 1.88
C ALA A 355 11.87 -19.20 2.20
N GLU A 356 11.25 -19.78 1.17
CA GLU A 356 10.15 -20.73 1.29
C GLU A 356 10.33 -21.79 0.20
N SER A 357 10.56 -23.04 0.61
CA SER A 357 10.72 -24.17 -0.30
C SER A 357 9.39 -24.64 -0.90
N GLN A 358 8.27 -24.35 -0.24
CA GLN A 358 6.91 -24.70 -0.67
C GLN A 358 6.03 -23.44 -0.74
N PRO A 359 5.98 -22.75 -1.89
CA PRO A 359 5.24 -21.50 -2.02
C PRO A 359 3.74 -21.69 -1.76
N LEU A 360 3.13 -20.68 -1.12
CA LEU A 360 1.72 -20.63 -0.75
C LEU A 360 1.10 -19.32 -1.26
N PRO A 361 0.99 -19.10 -2.58
CA PRO A 361 0.67 -17.79 -3.15
C PRO A 361 -0.66 -17.20 -2.68
N ASP A 362 -1.64 -18.06 -2.36
CA ASP A 362 -2.97 -17.64 -1.89
C ASP A 362 -3.00 -17.38 -0.38
N LYS A 363 -1.99 -17.83 0.38
CA LYS A 363 -1.92 -17.55 1.82
C LYS A 363 -1.75 -16.06 2.04
N ARG A 364 -2.49 -15.52 3.00
CA ARG A 364 -2.33 -14.15 3.50
C ARG A 364 -0.85 -13.89 3.83
N ALA A 365 -0.25 -12.91 3.16
CA ALA A 365 1.16 -12.58 3.34
C ALA A 365 1.47 -11.89 4.68
N SER A 366 0.54 -11.07 5.18
CA SER A 366 0.73 -10.23 6.35
C SER A 366 -0.59 -9.87 7.03
N ILE A 367 -0.53 -9.60 8.33
CA ILE A 367 -1.65 -9.15 9.16
C ILE A 367 -1.27 -7.80 9.78
N ALA A 368 -2.09 -6.77 9.56
CA ALA A 368 -1.97 -5.52 10.29
C ALA A 368 -2.68 -5.66 11.65
N VAL A 369 -1.93 -5.54 12.74
CA VAL A 369 -2.43 -5.70 14.11
C VAL A 369 -2.29 -4.39 14.86
N ASN A 370 -3.37 -3.90 15.43
CA ASN A 370 -3.33 -2.78 16.36
C ASN A 370 -3.02 -3.30 17.75
N VAL A 371 -2.02 -2.71 18.40
CA VAL A 371 -1.53 -3.10 19.72
C VAL A 371 -1.62 -1.92 20.68
N GLN A 372 -2.23 -2.16 21.84
CA GLN A 372 -2.30 -1.20 22.94
C GLN A 372 -1.85 -1.90 24.22
N ALA A 373 -1.19 -1.16 25.11
CA ALA A 373 -0.76 -1.66 26.40
C ALA A 373 -1.20 -0.70 27.51
N ALA A 374 -1.73 -1.24 28.60
CA ALA A 374 -2.08 -0.49 29.79
C ALA A 374 -1.68 -1.29 31.04
N HIS A 375 -1.55 -0.63 32.18
CA HIS A 375 -1.35 -1.33 33.45
C HIS A 375 -2.09 -0.65 34.60
N ASP A 376 -2.42 -1.41 35.64
CA ASP A 376 -2.80 -0.87 36.94
C ASP A 376 -1.65 -1.11 37.95
N SER A 377 -1.94 -1.15 39.25
CA SER A 377 -0.94 -1.48 40.27
C SER A 377 -0.48 -2.94 40.27
N ASP A 378 -1.30 -3.84 39.73
CA ASP A 378 -1.16 -5.29 39.90
C ASP A 378 -1.02 -6.04 38.56
N ASN A 379 -1.50 -5.48 37.45
CA ASN A 379 -1.71 -6.17 36.18
C ASN A 379 -1.22 -5.35 34.98
N LEU A 380 -0.69 -6.08 33.99
CA LEU A 380 -0.49 -5.66 32.62
C LEU A 380 -1.68 -6.10 31.77
N TYR A 381 -2.16 -5.20 30.92
CA TYR A 381 -3.20 -5.41 29.93
C TYR A 381 -2.62 -5.22 28.53
N LEU A 382 -2.74 -6.21 27.67
CA LEU A 382 -2.34 -6.15 26.27
C LEU A 382 -3.58 -6.35 25.39
N ARG A 383 -3.86 -5.39 24.51
CA ARG A 383 -4.96 -5.47 23.55
C ARG A 383 -4.43 -5.58 22.13
N PHE A 384 -4.85 -6.62 21.44
CA PHE A 384 -4.53 -6.91 20.05
C PHE A 384 -5.80 -6.88 19.21
N ALA A 385 -5.75 -6.28 18.03
CA ALA A 385 -6.88 -6.31 17.11
C ALA A 385 -6.49 -6.38 15.64
N TRP A 386 -7.14 -7.27 14.88
CA TRP A 386 -6.89 -7.45 13.46
C TRP A 386 -8.06 -8.07 12.70
N GLU A 387 -8.10 -7.80 11.40
CA GLU A 387 -9.14 -8.27 10.50
C GLU A 387 -9.05 -9.79 10.25
N GLU A 388 -10.21 -10.43 10.34
CA GLU A 388 -10.43 -11.82 9.94
C GLU A 388 -10.66 -11.90 8.42
N THR A 389 -10.11 -12.93 7.80
CA THR A 389 -10.28 -13.21 6.37
C THR A 389 -10.88 -14.59 6.17
N ASP A 390 -11.47 -14.81 5.00
CA ASP A 390 -11.98 -16.13 4.61
C ASP A 390 -10.84 -17.17 4.57
N HIS A 391 -11.24 -18.43 4.78
CA HIS A 391 -10.29 -19.53 4.82
C HIS A 391 -9.67 -19.80 3.46
N VAL A 392 -8.33 -19.88 3.42
CA VAL A 392 -7.58 -20.31 2.25
C VAL A 392 -7.03 -21.73 2.50
N PRO A 393 -7.59 -22.76 1.85
CA PRO A 393 -7.12 -24.14 2.01
C PRO A 393 -5.64 -24.30 1.68
N VAL A 394 -4.87 -24.89 2.59
CA VAL A 394 -3.49 -25.29 2.26
C VAL A 394 -3.49 -26.57 1.42
N PRO A 395 -2.61 -26.69 0.41
CA PRO A 395 -2.67 -27.77 -0.57
C PRO A 395 -2.19 -29.14 -0.06
N PHE A 396 -1.61 -29.21 1.14
CA PHE A 396 -0.97 -30.41 1.69
C PHE A 396 -1.66 -30.98 2.93
N VAL A 397 -2.84 -30.48 3.30
CA VAL A 397 -3.68 -31.04 4.38
C VAL A 397 -5.06 -31.33 3.84
N ASP A 398 -5.56 -32.55 4.06
CA ASP A 398 -6.92 -32.94 3.69
C ASP A 398 -7.93 -32.03 4.40
N GLY A 399 -8.82 -31.40 3.63
CA GLY A 399 -9.77 -30.40 4.13
C GLY A 399 -9.18 -29.00 4.34
N GLY A 400 -7.91 -28.77 4.00
CA GLY A 400 -7.30 -27.44 3.91
C GLY A 400 -6.93 -26.77 5.24
N LYS A 401 -7.36 -27.32 6.38
CA LYS A 401 -7.19 -26.73 7.72
C LYS A 401 -6.14 -27.50 8.54
N MET A 402 -5.06 -26.84 8.94
CA MET A 402 -3.99 -27.47 9.74
C MET A 402 -4.39 -27.70 11.20
N ASP A 403 -5.21 -26.81 11.76
CA ASP A 403 -5.75 -26.85 13.12
C ASP A 403 -7.25 -26.56 13.07
N PRO A 404 -8.08 -27.55 12.68
CA PRO A 404 -9.51 -27.36 12.45
C PRO A 404 -10.28 -26.84 13.67
N ASP A 405 -9.78 -27.14 14.87
CA ASP A 405 -10.41 -26.77 16.14
C ASP A 405 -10.19 -25.29 16.48
N ASN A 406 -9.18 -24.65 15.91
CA ASN A 406 -8.76 -23.30 16.31
C ASN A 406 -8.64 -22.37 15.11
N PRO A 407 -9.70 -21.58 14.81
CA PRO A 407 -9.65 -20.53 13.79
C PRO A 407 -8.46 -19.59 13.94
N MET A 408 -8.10 -19.24 15.18
CA MET A 408 -6.90 -18.49 15.47
C MET A 408 -6.21 -18.94 16.77
N LYS A 409 -4.91 -18.64 16.86
CA LYS A 409 -4.15 -18.65 18.12
C LYS A 409 -3.30 -17.39 18.20
N LEU A 410 -3.28 -16.75 19.36
CA LEU A 410 -2.39 -15.63 19.65
C LEU A 410 -1.35 -16.07 20.68
N ALA A 411 -0.07 -15.90 20.36
CA ALA A 411 1.03 -16.15 21.29
C ALA A 411 1.83 -14.86 21.52
N VAL A 412 2.14 -14.56 22.77
CA VAL A 412 2.95 -13.41 23.20
C VAL A 412 4.17 -13.92 23.94
N MET A 413 5.35 -13.36 23.65
CA MET A 413 6.56 -13.62 24.43
C MET A 413 7.12 -12.34 25.03
N LEU A 414 7.62 -12.48 26.26
CA LEU A 414 8.32 -11.43 27.00
C LEU A 414 9.72 -11.90 27.40
N ALA A 415 10.69 -11.01 27.35
CA ALA A 415 12.08 -11.28 27.75
C ALA A 415 12.74 -10.02 28.36
N THR A 416 13.78 -10.20 29.14
CA THR A 416 14.73 -9.12 29.49
C THR A 416 15.86 -9.06 28.46
N ASP A 417 16.77 -8.11 28.61
CA ASP A 417 18.01 -8.03 27.81
C ASP A 417 19.06 -9.07 28.26
N ASP A 418 18.79 -9.85 29.32
CA ASP A 418 19.68 -10.93 29.77
C ASP A 418 19.66 -12.16 28.84
N VAL A 419 18.68 -12.18 27.93
CA VAL A 419 18.54 -13.17 26.86
C VAL A 419 19.22 -12.65 25.59
N GLU A 420 20.21 -13.39 25.09
CA GLU A 420 21.02 -13.00 23.95
C GLU A 420 20.15 -12.74 22.71
N PHE A 421 20.33 -11.55 22.13
CA PHE A 421 19.58 -11.04 20.98
C PHE A 421 18.09 -10.76 21.20
N ALA A 422 17.53 -10.93 22.42
CA ALA A 422 16.13 -10.59 22.66
C ALA A 422 15.82 -9.11 22.32
N ASP A 423 16.78 -8.22 22.60
CA ASP A 423 16.75 -6.79 22.28
C ASP A 423 16.71 -6.49 20.76
N ARG A 424 17.35 -7.36 19.96
CA ARG A 424 17.49 -7.17 18.50
C ARG A 424 16.47 -7.92 17.68
N SER A 425 16.19 -9.17 18.03
CA SER A 425 15.38 -10.09 17.22
C SER A 425 14.09 -10.55 17.90
N GLY A 426 13.88 -10.22 19.18
CA GLY A 426 12.67 -10.60 19.93
C GLY A 426 12.42 -12.10 19.88
N CYS A 427 11.18 -12.51 19.59
CA CYS A 427 10.80 -13.92 19.51
C CYS A 427 11.58 -14.74 18.47
N TRP A 428 12.27 -14.10 17.53
CA TRP A 428 12.95 -14.80 16.44
C TRP A 428 14.12 -15.65 16.91
N GLN A 429 14.79 -15.23 17.98
CA GLN A 429 15.95 -15.95 18.51
C GLN A 429 15.61 -17.37 18.99
N THR A 430 14.32 -17.63 19.25
CA THR A 430 13.79 -18.96 19.61
C THR A 430 13.51 -19.88 18.41
N CYS A 431 13.68 -19.37 17.19
CA CYS A 431 13.35 -20.08 15.95
C CYS A 431 14.61 -20.63 15.30
N HIS A 432 14.74 -21.96 15.25
CA HIS A 432 15.92 -22.62 14.72
C HIS A 432 15.59 -23.49 13.51
N HIS A 433 16.58 -23.66 12.62
CA HIS A 433 16.44 -24.46 11.40
C HIS A 433 16.13 -25.95 11.68
N ASP A 434 16.47 -26.45 12.87
CA ASP A 434 16.21 -27.80 13.36
C ASP A 434 14.91 -27.95 14.16
N ALA A 435 14.10 -26.88 14.28
CA ALA A 435 12.78 -26.97 14.87
C ALA A 435 11.85 -27.84 14.01
N ARG A 436 10.82 -28.42 14.63
CA ARG A 436 9.82 -29.22 13.92
C ARG A 436 9.25 -28.44 12.75
N THR A 437 9.06 -29.10 11.61
CA THR A 437 8.59 -28.53 10.34
C THR A 437 9.54 -27.53 9.65
N MET A 438 10.76 -27.36 10.16
CA MET A 438 11.84 -26.61 9.50
C MET A 438 12.79 -27.55 8.74
N PRO A 439 13.59 -27.04 7.78
CA PRO A 439 14.34 -27.88 6.84
C PRO A 439 15.30 -28.90 7.47
N ASP A 440 15.94 -28.54 8.59
CA ASP A 440 16.97 -29.37 9.23
C ASP A 440 16.44 -30.15 10.45
N THR A 441 15.12 -30.26 10.60
CA THR A 441 14.49 -31.06 11.68
C THR A 441 15.13 -32.45 11.76
N PRO A 442 15.48 -32.93 12.97
CA PRO A 442 15.96 -34.31 13.12
C PRO A 442 14.84 -35.29 12.79
N ALA A 443 15.24 -36.47 12.31
CA ALA A 443 14.31 -37.58 12.13
C ALA A 443 13.78 -38.04 13.50
N ALA A 444 12.53 -38.47 13.55
CA ALA A 444 11.85 -38.77 14.82
C ALA A 444 12.52 -39.90 15.61
N ASP A 445 13.02 -40.93 14.93
CA ASP A 445 13.79 -42.03 15.49
C ASP A 445 15.15 -41.58 16.06
N ALA A 446 15.87 -40.73 15.32
CA ALA A 446 17.13 -40.15 15.75
C ALA A 446 16.95 -39.22 16.97
N ALA A 447 15.87 -38.44 17.00
CA ALA A 447 15.52 -37.59 18.14
C ALA A 447 15.18 -38.45 19.38
N ALA A 448 14.32 -39.45 19.22
CA ALA A 448 13.89 -40.34 20.31
C ALA A 448 15.03 -41.20 20.88
N GLY A 449 16.00 -41.59 20.04
CA GLY A 449 17.17 -42.39 20.45
C GLY A 449 18.33 -41.59 21.05
N SER A 450 18.20 -40.27 21.18
CA SER A 450 19.29 -39.39 21.65
C SER A 450 19.42 -39.36 23.18
N GLU A 451 20.62 -39.04 23.68
CA GLU A 451 20.85 -38.87 25.13
C GLU A 451 19.99 -37.74 25.73
N VAL A 452 19.70 -36.71 24.94
CA VAL A 452 18.88 -35.58 25.38
C VAL A 452 17.38 -35.91 25.44
N ALA A 453 16.93 -37.01 24.82
CA ALA A 453 15.52 -37.44 24.87
C ALA A 453 15.03 -37.82 26.28
N GLN A 454 15.97 -38.10 27.21
CA GLN A 454 15.64 -38.31 28.62
C GLN A 454 15.34 -37.00 29.37
N ARG A 455 15.74 -35.86 28.80
CA ARG A 455 15.68 -34.52 29.41
C ARG A 455 14.75 -33.56 28.67
N LEU A 456 14.48 -33.81 27.40
CA LEU A 456 13.62 -32.98 26.54
C LEU A 456 12.38 -33.77 26.07
N ASP A 457 11.23 -33.10 26.01
CA ASP A 457 10.03 -33.59 25.34
C ASP A 457 10.18 -33.46 23.82
N LEU A 458 10.52 -34.58 23.18
CA LEU A 458 10.68 -34.70 21.73
C LEU A 458 9.50 -35.42 21.07
N THR A 459 8.40 -35.66 21.80
CA THR A 459 7.23 -36.43 21.29
C THR A 459 6.61 -35.81 20.04
N ARG A 460 6.73 -34.48 19.90
CA ARG A 460 6.25 -33.71 18.75
C ARG A 460 7.40 -33.10 17.92
N GLY A 461 8.59 -33.69 18.02
CA GLY A 461 9.84 -33.15 17.46
C GLY A 461 10.41 -31.99 18.28
N VAL A 462 11.57 -31.50 17.84
CA VAL A 462 12.26 -30.36 18.47
C VAL A 462 11.34 -29.13 18.44
N THR A 463 11.16 -28.48 19.58
CA THR A 463 10.31 -27.28 19.68
C THR A 463 11.13 -26.00 19.50
N LYS A 464 11.08 -25.09 20.48
CA LYS A 464 11.86 -23.86 20.49
C LYS A 464 12.84 -23.94 21.66
N TYR A 465 14.02 -23.36 21.50
CA TYR A 465 15.04 -23.28 22.55
C TYR A 465 15.81 -21.97 22.41
N LEU A 466 16.65 -21.67 23.40
CA LEU A 466 17.52 -20.51 23.46
C LEU A 466 18.99 -20.93 23.47
N LYS A 467 19.87 -20.04 23.03
CA LYS A 467 21.31 -20.28 23.01
C LYS A 467 21.88 -20.54 24.40
N GLU A 468 21.31 -19.95 25.44
CA GLU A 468 21.71 -20.09 26.83
C GLU A 468 21.64 -21.54 27.31
N SER A 469 20.78 -22.35 26.70
CA SER A 469 20.64 -23.78 26.99
C SER A 469 21.57 -24.68 26.17
N ARG A 470 22.33 -24.13 25.22
CA ARG A 470 23.14 -24.89 24.26
C ARG A 470 24.63 -24.61 24.42
N THR A 471 25.44 -25.64 24.25
CA THR A 471 26.91 -25.52 24.20
C THR A 471 27.40 -24.98 22.86
N ASN A 472 26.64 -25.22 21.79
CA ASN A 472 26.90 -24.70 20.45
C ASN A 472 25.64 -24.72 19.57
N ILE A 473 25.55 -23.81 18.61
CA ILE A 473 24.54 -23.78 17.55
C ILE A 473 25.27 -23.66 16.21
N GLU A 474 25.07 -24.62 15.29
CA GLU A 474 25.65 -24.56 13.95
C GLU A 474 24.85 -23.58 13.09
N VAL A 475 25.43 -22.40 12.84
CA VAL A 475 24.78 -21.31 12.08
C VAL A 475 24.98 -21.48 10.58
N GLN A 476 26.16 -21.96 10.17
CA GLN A 476 26.61 -21.81 8.78
C GLN A 476 26.06 -22.94 7.90
N GLY A 477 25.97 -24.16 8.43
CA GLY A 477 25.54 -25.35 7.67
C GLY A 477 26.56 -25.79 6.62
N ARG A 478 27.84 -25.42 6.81
CA ARG A 478 28.90 -25.67 5.83
C ARG A 478 29.14 -27.17 5.64
N ARG A 479 29.49 -27.55 4.40
CA ARG A 479 29.83 -28.93 4.01
C ARG A 479 28.71 -29.94 4.31
N GLY A 480 27.46 -29.51 4.18
CA GLY A 480 26.28 -30.37 4.41
C GLY A 480 25.95 -30.63 5.88
N LYS A 481 26.56 -29.87 6.81
CA LYS A 481 26.12 -29.90 8.21
C LYS A 481 24.71 -29.33 8.32
N LYS A 482 23.88 -29.98 9.13
CA LYS A 482 22.57 -29.44 9.52
C LYS A 482 22.75 -28.24 10.45
N ARG A 483 21.97 -27.19 10.23
CA ARG A 483 21.92 -25.99 11.06
C ARG A 483 21.11 -26.25 12.32
N GLY A 484 21.47 -25.55 13.40
CA GLY A 484 20.85 -25.71 14.72
C GLY A 484 21.76 -26.39 15.74
N GLY A 485 21.19 -26.78 16.87
CA GLY A 485 21.90 -27.30 18.04
C GLY A 485 20.98 -28.03 19.01
N TRP A 486 19.90 -28.64 18.55
CA TRP A 486 18.91 -29.31 19.39
C TRP A 486 19.51 -30.38 20.33
N ASP A 487 20.58 -31.05 19.92
CA ASP A 487 21.27 -32.11 20.67
C ASP A 487 22.42 -31.58 21.54
N LYS A 488 22.76 -30.30 21.47
CA LYS A 488 23.91 -29.69 22.16
C LYS A 488 23.54 -29.12 23.53
N LEU A 489 22.68 -29.83 24.26
CA LEU A 489 22.12 -29.42 25.54
C LEU A 489 23.21 -29.27 26.62
N LYS A 490 23.17 -28.16 27.36
CA LYS A 490 24.05 -27.96 28.54
C LYS A 490 23.71 -28.88 29.71
N PRO A 491 24.61 -29.00 30.71
CA PRO A 491 24.30 -29.64 31.99
C PRO A 491 23.06 -29.02 32.66
N GLU A 492 22.31 -29.83 33.40
CA GLU A 492 21.05 -29.41 34.02
C GLU A 492 21.21 -28.23 34.99
N GLU A 493 22.31 -28.20 35.73
CA GLU A 493 22.59 -27.12 36.68
C GLU A 493 22.83 -25.77 35.99
N GLU A 494 23.41 -25.77 34.78
CA GLU A 494 23.55 -24.54 33.99
C GLU A 494 22.20 -24.06 33.45
N ILE A 495 21.30 -24.97 33.09
CA ILE A 495 19.95 -24.63 32.64
C ILE A 495 19.13 -24.05 33.79
N LYS A 496 19.21 -24.65 34.99
CA LYS A 496 18.60 -24.11 36.20
C LYS A 496 19.15 -22.73 36.57
N ALA A 497 20.47 -22.54 36.43
CA ALA A 497 21.12 -21.25 36.67
C ALA A 497 20.63 -20.19 35.67
N ALA A 498 20.54 -20.53 34.38
CA ALA A 498 20.00 -19.63 33.35
C ALA A 498 18.54 -19.23 33.65
N LEU A 499 17.69 -20.20 34.02
CA LEU A 499 16.31 -19.94 34.43
C LEU A 499 16.24 -18.99 35.63
N ALA A 500 17.04 -19.23 36.67
CA ALA A 500 17.12 -18.38 37.86
C ALA A 500 17.66 -16.96 37.58
N ALA A 501 18.45 -16.80 36.52
CA ALA A 501 18.98 -15.54 36.05
C ALA A 501 18.05 -14.79 35.07
N ASN A 502 16.79 -15.23 34.93
CA ASN A 502 15.81 -14.69 33.97
C ASN A 502 16.23 -14.83 32.49
N GLN A 503 17.12 -15.76 32.17
CA GLN A 503 17.54 -16.03 30.80
C GLN A 503 16.57 -16.99 30.11
N PHE A 504 15.29 -16.63 30.07
CA PHE A 504 14.23 -17.38 29.41
C PHE A 504 13.27 -16.43 28.69
N MET A 505 12.47 -16.96 27.77
CA MET A 505 11.35 -16.22 27.19
C MET A 505 10.04 -16.70 27.77
N ASP A 506 9.40 -15.83 28.53
CA ASP A 506 8.03 -16.00 29.04
C ASP A 506 7.07 -16.11 27.84
N LEU A 507 6.12 -17.04 27.89
CA LEU A 507 5.25 -17.40 26.76
C LEU A 507 3.80 -17.61 27.21
N LEU A 508 2.94 -16.74 26.69
CA LEU A 508 1.50 -16.80 26.86
C LEU A 508 0.85 -17.18 25.54
N ARG A 509 -0.09 -18.12 25.52
CA ARG A 509 -0.85 -18.47 24.31
C ARG A 509 -2.33 -18.64 24.57
N TYR A 510 -3.13 -18.01 23.72
CA TYR A 510 -4.58 -18.17 23.64
C TYR A 510 -4.96 -18.98 22.39
N LYS A 511 -5.93 -19.90 22.54
CA LYS A 511 -6.53 -20.69 21.47
C LYS A 511 -8.03 -20.42 21.36
N SER A 512 -8.49 -19.98 20.19
CA SER A 512 -9.89 -19.53 20.05
C SER A 512 -10.93 -20.64 20.10
N GLY A 513 -10.58 -21.90 19.81
CA GLY A 513 -11.55 -22.98 19.65
C GLY A 513 -12.41 -23.22 20.88
N LYS A 514 -11.77 -23.42 22.02
CA LYS A 514 -12.42 -23.64 23.33
C LYS A 514 -12.11 -22.54 24.34
N GLY A 515 -11.45 -21.46 23.91
CA GLY A 515 -11.00 -20.39 24.80
C GLY A 515 -9.89 -20.81 25.76
N GLU A 516 -9.02 -21.73 25.34
CA GLU A 516 -7.95 -22.26 26.20
C GLU A 516 -6.77 -21.28 26.29
N THR A 517 -6.23 -21.13 27.50
CA THR A 517 -4.99 -20.40 27.78
C THR A 517 -3.87 -21.36 28.18
N GLU A 518 -2.66 -21.05 27.76
CA GLU A 518 -1.44 -21.79 28.08
C GLU A 518 -0.35 -20.80 28.50
N ASP A 519 0.25 -21.03 29.66
CA ASP A 519 1.22 -20.15 30.30
C ASP A 519 2.47 -20.93 30.68
N GLY A 520 3.62 -20.53 30.15
CA GLY A 520 4.90 -21.19 30.32
C GLY A 520 6.06 -20.38 29.75
N TYR A 521 7.12 -21.05 29.31
CA TYR A 521 8.33 -20.38 28.87
C TYR A 521 9.15 -21.19 27.86
N ILE A 522 10.15 -20.54 27.28
CA ILE A 522 11.16 -21.15 26.41
C ILE A 522 12.53 -20.96 27.01
N LEU A 523 13.26 -22.06 27.21
CA LEU A 523 14.68 -22.06 27.55
C LEU A 523 15.40 -23.19 26.80
N ASP A 524 15.35 -24.40 27.32
CA ASP A 524 15.93 -25.59 26.72
C ASP A 524 14.98 -26.30 25.75
N GLN A 525 13.68 -26.10 25.99
CA GLN A 525 12.54 -26.47 25.17
C GLN A 525 11.38 -25.50 25.43
N ARG A 526 10.26 -25.69 24.73
CA ARG A 526 9.03 -24.94 24.98
C ARG A 526 8.14 -25.65 26.01
N TYR A 527 7.94 -25.00 27.14
CA TYR A 527 6.94 -25.37 28.15
C TYR A 527 5.66 -24.55 27.92
N MET A 528 4.49 -25.19 27.96
CA MET A 528 3.17 -24.55 27.75
C MET A 528 2.30 -24.57 29.01
N SER A 529 2.88 -24.93 30.15
CA SER A 529 2.20 -25.07 31.44
C SER A 529 3.19 -24.77 32.57
N GLY A 530 2.67 -24.39 33.73
CA GLY A 530 3.46 -24.16 34.94
C GLY A 530 3.60 -22.69 35.33
N GLY A 531 3.20 -21.77 34.45
CA GLY A 531 3.09 -20.35 34.75
C GLY A 531 1.92 -20.02 35.68
N GLN A 532 1.85 -18.77 36.13
CA GLN A 532 0.86 -18.27 37.09
C GLN A 532 -0.57 -18.17 36.53
N GLY A 533 -0.71 -18.28 35.21
CA GLY A 533 -1.94 -18.10 34.47
C GLY A 533 -2.18 -16.63 34.10
N PHE A 534 -3.05 -16.45 33.11
CA PHE A 534 -3.52 -15.14 32.67
C PHE A 534 -4.97 -15.26 32.20
N GLU A 535 -5.67 -14.14 32.20
CA GLU A 535 -7.06 -14.05 31.77
C GLU A 535 -7.12 -13.50 30.34
N VAL A 536 -8.08 -13.96 29.54
CA VAL A 536 -8.30 -13.48 28.18
C VAL A 536 -9.76 -13.14 27.96
N ASP A 537 -10.01 -11.96 27.41
CA ASP A 537 -11.26 -11.59 26.77
C ASP A 537 -11.01 -11.54 25.25
N ALA A 538 -11.50 -12.54 24.53
CA ALA A 538 -11.32 -12.66 23.08
C ALA A 538 -12.66 -12.76 22.38
N ARG A 539 -12.83 -11.92 21.36
CA ARG A 539 -14.09 -11.78 20.64
C ARG A 539 -13.84 -11.48 19.18
N ASN A 540 -14.80 -11.90 18.36
CA ASN A 540 -14.87 -11.49 16.97
C ASN A 540 -15.95 -10.42 16.85
N GLU A 541 -15.51 -9.16 16.76
CA GLU A 541 -16.34 -7.97 16.62
C GLU A 541 -16.03 -7.33 15.29
N GLY A 542 -16.95 -7.36 14.33
CA GLY A 542 -16.66 -6.68 13.06
C GLY A 542 -15.77 -7.45 12.10
N GLY A 543 -15.45 -8.73 12.36
CA GLY A 543 -14.55 -9.54 11.52
C GLY A 543 -13.09 -9.17 11.62
N SER A 544 -12.49 -9.40 12.75
CA SER A 544 -12.51 -8.38 13.78
C SER A 544 -12.10 -9.05 15.07
N TRP A 545 -11.01 -9.82 15.06
CA TRP A 545 -10.51 -10.39 16.29
C TRP A 545 -10.06 -9.23 17.18
N VAL A 546 -10.60 -9.18 18.40
CA VAL A 546 -10.17 -8.31 19.48
C VAL A 546 -9.85 -9.21 20.66
N VAL A 547 -8.58 -9.20 21.06
CA VAL A 547 -8.08 -10.04 22.14
C VAL A 547 -7.43 -9.15 23.19
N VAL A 548 -7.98 -9.14 24.39
CA VAL A 548 -7.41 -8.48 25.56
C VAL A 548 -6.87 -9.55 26.49
N MET A 549 -5.57 -9.48 26.80
CA MET A 549 -4.90 -10.36 27.74
C MET A 549 -4.61 -9.58 29.01
N LYS A 550 -4.97 -10.13 30.17
CA LYS A 550 -4.68 -9.58 31.50
C LYS A 550 -3.76 -10.54 32.25
N ARG A 551 -2.60 -10.06 32.65
CA ARG A 551 -1.58 -10.81 33.38
C ARG A 551 -1.10 -10.02 34.58
N LYS A 552 -0.82 -10.68 35.70
CA LYS A 552 -0.17 -10.01 36.84
C LYS A 552 1.23 -9.50 36.47
N LEU A 553 1.58 -8.32 36.98
CA LEU A 553 2.92 -7.74 36.81
C LEU A 553 3.96 -8.56 37.54
N LEU A 554 3.69 -8.95 38.79
CA LEU A 554 4.60 -9.74 39.61
C LEU A 554 4.20 -11.22 39.57
N SER A 555 5.18 -12.09 39.35
CA SER A 555 5.03 -13.55 39.41
C SER A 555 6.08 -14.16 40.35
N ASP A 556 5.66 -15.17 41.11
CA ASP A 556 6.52 -16.02 41.93
C ASP A 556 6.79 -17.39 41.28
N LYS A 557 6.31 -17.60 40.05
CA LYS A 557 6.46 -18.87 39.32
C LYS A 557 7.76 -18.91 38.52
N PRO A 558 8.53 -20.02 38.58
CA PRO A 558 9.68 -20.22 37.71
C PRO A 558 9.27 -20.18 36.24
N GLY A 559 9.97 -19.39 35.42
CA GLY A 559 9.64 -19.22 34.01
C GLY A 559 8.62 -18.13 33.72
N ASP A 560 8.16 -17.39 34.73
CA ASP A 560 7.35 -16.19 34.55
C ASP A 560 8.16 -14.94 34.90
N LEU A 561 8.18 -13.96 34.00
CA LEU A 561 8.83 -12.69 34.29
C LEU A 561 8.02 -11.84 35.25
N SER A 562 8.68 -11.37 36.31
CA SER A 562 8.20 -10.25 37.12
C SER A 562 8.54 -8.92 36.41
N LEU A 563 7.50 -8.17 36.04
CA LEU A 563 7.57 -6.92 35.32
C LEU A 563 7.60 -5.74 36.30
N ALA A 564 8.78 -5.18 36.51
CA ALA A 564 8.99 -3.96 37.27
C ALA A 564 8.73 -2.75 36.36
N LEU A 565 7.99 -1.77 36.87
CA LEU A 565 7.57 -0.59 36.10
C LEU A 565 8.74 0.33 35.69
N ASP A 566 9.90 0.20 36.33
CA ASP A 566 11.10 0.99 36.03
C ASP A 566 12.02 0.33 34.98
N LYS A 567 11.61 -0.81 34.41
CA LYS A 567 12.39 -1.58 33.43
C LYS A 567 11.73 -1.60 32.05
N VAL A 568 12.57 -1.83 31.04
CA VAL A 568 12.15 -2.07 29.66
C VAL A 568 12.28 -3.56 29.36
N TYR A 569 11.29 -4.10 28.66
CA TYR A 569 11.19 -5.51 28.31
C TYR A 569 11.11 -5.69 26.80
N ASN A 570 11.51 -6.85 26.31
CA ASN A 570 11.38 -7.23 24.92
C ASN A 570 10.07 -8.00 24.72
N LEU A 571 9.23 -7.50 23.84
CA LEU A 571 7.93 -8.07 23.46
C LEU A 571 7.97 -8.49 21.99
N GLY A 572 7.47 -9.69 21.73
CA GLY A 572 7.03 -10.06 20.38
C GLY A 572 5.87 -11.02 20.43
N PHE A 573 5.19 -11.18 19.32
CA PHE A 573 3.97 -11.98 19.26
C PHE A 573 3.75 -12.59 17.88
N ALA A 574 2.94 -13.64 17.86
CA ALA A 574 2.62 -14.40 16.67
C ALA A 574 1.13 -14.73 16.64
N ILE A 575 0.58 -14.74 15.44
CA ILE A 575 -0.80 -15.11 15.15
C ILE A 575 -0.77 -16.28 14.19
N HIS A 576 -1.28 -17.42 14.64
CA HIS A 576 -1.74 -18.45 13.73
C HIS A 576 -3.16 -18.05 13.32
N ASP A 577 -3.32 -17.38 12.18
CA ASP A 577 -4.64 -17.13 11.59
C ASP A 577 -5.04 -18.27 10.67
N ASP A 578 -6.30 -18.28 10.25
CA ASP A 578 -6.80 -19.15 9.20
C ASP A 578 -6.54 -20.66 9.45
N PHE A 579 -6.85 -21.11 10.68
CA PHE A 579 -6.65 -22.51 11.10
C PHE A 579 -5.20 -22.99 10.93
N SER A 580 -4.23 -22.08 10.90
CA SER A 580 -2.84 -22.45 10.66
C SER A 580 -2.19 -23.11 11.87
N GLY A 581 -1.21 -23.97 11.58
CA GLY A 581 -0.44 -24.69 12.57
C GLY A 581 1.07 -24.53 12.35
N ALA A 582 1.85 -25.01 13.31
CA ALA A 582 3.31 -25.12 13.19
C ALA A 582 4.01 -23.82 12.73
N ARG A 583 4.86 -23.87 11.69
CA ARG A 583 5.59 -22.71 11.15
C ARG A 583 4.73 -21.74 10.32
N PHE A 584 3.47 -22.07 10.04
CA PHE A 584 2.63 -21.33 9.09
C PHE A 584 1.90 -20.11 9.69
N HIS A 585 2.46 -19.52 10.74
CA HIS A 585 1.93 -18.34 11.42
C HIS A 585 2.51 -17.05 10.86
N HIS A 586 1.88 -15.93 11.20
CA HIS A 586 2.47 -14.61 11.05
C HIS A 586 3.12 -14.19 12.36
N VAL A 587 4.20 -13.45 12.27
CA VAL A 587 5.05 -13.12 13.43
C VAL A 587 5.50 -11.67 13.38
N SER A 588 5.61 -11.06 14.55
CA SER A 588 6.06 -9.70 14.73
C SER A 588 7.60 -9.62 14.69
N LEU A 589 8.13 -8.41 14.51
CA LEU A 589 9.52 -8.13 14.90
C LEU A 589 9.60 -8.00 16.45
N GLY A 590 10.81 -7.82 16.98
CA GLY A 590 11.03 -7.56 18.41
C GLY A 590 10.84 -6.08 18.77
N TYR A 591 9.93 -5.79 19.70
CA TYR A 591 9.58 -4.45 20.17
C TYR A 591 9.93 -4.28 21.65
N ARG A 592 10.22 -3.06 22.08
CA ARG A 592 10.43 -2.72 23.48
C ARG A 592 9.11 -2.30 24.13
N LEU A 593 8.81 -2.92 25.26
CA LEU A 593 7.70 -2.63 26.16
C LEU A 593 8.23 -1.85 27.36
N GLY A 594 7.73 -0.64 27.56
CA GLY A 594 7.96 0.17 28.76
C GLY A 594 6.69 0.44 29.54
N PHE A 595 6.81 1.06 30.71
CA PHE A 595 5.70 1.46 31.58
C PHE A 595 5.82 2.95 31.92
N ASP A 596 4.78 3.72 31.61
CA ASP A 596 4.72 5.17 31.84
C ASP A 596 5.98 5.94 31.40
N ALA A 597 6.72 5.41 30.41
CA ALA A 597 8.05 5.89 30.07
C ALA A 597 8.00 6.84 28.86
N ASP A 598 8.66 7.99 28.98
CA ASP A 598 8.85 8.96 27.90
C ASP A 598 10.29 8.87 27.35
N ALA A 599 10.73 7.64 27.05
CA ALA A 599 12.11 7.35 26.66
C ALA A 599 12.23 7.01 25.17
N ASP A 600 13.26 7.57 24.52
CA ASP A 600 13.63 7.24 23.15
C ASP A 600 13.89 5.73 22.99
N GLY A 601 13.25 5.12 21.99
CA GLY A 601 13.43 3.70 21.66
C GLY A 601 12.52 2.73 22.40
N ILE A 602 11.42 3.19 23.02
CA ILE A 602 10.30 2.35 23.46
C ILE A 602 9.21 2.38 22.39
N GLU A 603 8.86 1.22 21.84
CA GLU A 603 7.86 1.15 20.78
C GLU A 603 6.45 0.92 21.30
N ILE A 604 6.29 0.21 22.42
CA ILE A 604 4.99 -0.03 23.07
C ILE A 604 5.11 0.45 24.51
N ASN A 605 4.30 1.44 24.88
CA ASN A 605 4.29 1.98 26.23
C ASN A 605 3.00 1.57 26.93
N ALA A 606 3.11 0.78 27.99
CA ALA A 606 2.00 0.48 28.87
C ALA A 606 1.71 1.72 29.73
N VAL A 607 0.53 2.31 29.58
CA VAL A 607 0.13 3.50 30.34
C VAL A 607 -0.76 3.14 31.52
N LYS A 608 -0.62 3.83 32.64
CA LYS A 608 -1.44 3.58 33.81
C LYS A 608 -2.94 3.84 33.55
N ARG A 609 -3.79 2.84 33.78
CA ARG A 609 -5.26 2.90 33.68
C ARG A 609 -5.91 2.01 34.74
N GLU A 610 -6.84 2.57 35.51
CA GLU A 610 -7.63 1.82 36.48
C GLU A 610 -8.85 1.18 35.79
N ALA A 611 -9.19 -0.06 36.17
CA ALA A 611 -10.39 -0.73 35.66
C ALA A 611 -11.68 -0.11 36.26
N ALA A 612 -12.63 0.30 35.41
CA ALA A 612 -13.87 0.92 35.86
C ALA A 612 -14.86 -0.10 36.46
N VAL A 613 -15.54 0.29 37.55
CA VAL A 613 -16.61 -0.50 38.19
C VAL A 613 -17.94 -0.24 37.46
N SER A 614 -18.55 -1.31 36.93
CA SER A 614 -19.77 -1.29 36.09
C SER A 614 -20.98 -0.59 36.73
N ALA A 615 -21.66 0.31 35.98
CA ALA A 615 -22.95 0.92 36.33
C ALA A 615 -24.00 0.67 35.22
N ALA A 616 -25.23 0.36 35.64
CA ALA A 616 -26.33 -0.15 34.83
C ALA A 616 -26.98 0.91 33.89
N ALA A 617 -27.38 0.46 32.70
CA ALA A 617 -28.06 1.27 31.67
C ALA A 617 -29.60 1.34 31.84
N ALA A 618 -30.19 2.45 31.39
CA ALA A 618 -31.62 2.73 31.31
C ALA A 618 -32.21 2.44 29.90
N PRO A 619 -33.54 2.33 29.71
CA PRO A 619 -34.15 1.59 28.59
C PRO A 619 -34.37 2.44 27.33
N ALA A 620 -34.31 1.77 26.16
CA ALA A 620 -34.56 2.35 24.84
C ALA A 620 -36.02 2.24 24.39
N SER A 621 -36.49 3.26 23.68
CA SER A 621 -37.81 3.36 23.04
C SER A 621 -37.85 2.67 21.67
N THR A 622 -39.03 2.16 21.33
CA THR A 622 -39.43 1.45 20.10
C THR A 622 -39.32 2.30 18.82
N ALA A 623 -38.79 1.71 17.74
CA ALA A 623 -38.95 2.19 16.36
C ALA A 623 -39.33 1.05 15.40
N VAL A 624 -40.07 1.43 14.36
CA VAL A 624 -40.95 0.65 13.48
C VAL A 624 -40.17 0.01 12.31
N ALA A 625 -40.59 -1.18 11.89
CA ALA A 625 -40.04 -1.92 10.75
C ALA A 625 -40.50 -1.35 9.39
N GLY A 626 -39.57 -1.19 8.45
CA GLY A 626 -39.81 -0.95 7.02
C GLY A 626 -39.13 -2.04 6.18
N GLY A 627 -39.85 -2.58 5.19
CA GLY A 627 -39.53 -3.81 4.46
C GLY A 627 -38.45 -3.72 3.37
N SER A 628 -37.81 -4.86 3.13
CA SER A 628 -36.83 -5.14 2.07
C SER A 628 -37.48 -5.36 0.70
N ALA A 629 -36.93 -4.75 -0.35
CA ALA A 629 -37.35 -4.92 -1.74
C ALA A 629 -36.61 -6.07 -2.48
N SER A 630 -37.41 -6.89 -3.16
CA SER A 630 -37.18 -7.66 -4.42
C SER A 630 -36.04 -8.67 -4.54
N GLY A 631 -36.37 -9.87 -5.05
CA GLY A 631 -35.47 -11.00 -5.31
C GLY A 631 -34.49 -10.84 -6.47
N ILE A 632 -33.70 -9.76 -6.46
CA ILE A 632 -32.54 -9.54 -7.34
C ILE A 632 -31.29 -10.20 -6.72
N ASP A 633 -30.60 -11.03 -7.50
CA ASP A 633 -29.36 -11.70 -7.13
C ASP A 633 -28.15 -10.81 -7.50
N TRP A 634 -27.77 -9.92 -6.58
CA TRP A 634 -26.64 -9.00 -6.78
C TRP A 634 -25.30 -9.70 -7.05
N SER A 635 -25.15 -10.99 -6.73
CA SER A 635 -23.92 -11.74 -7.04
C SER A 635 -23.69 -11.95 -8.55
N LYS A 636 -24.75 -11.78 -9.36
CA LYS A 636 -24.71 -11.89 -10.83
C LYS A 636 -24.69 -10.54 -11.54
N ALA A 637 -24.80 -9.43 -10.80
CA ALA A 637 -24.78 -8.10 -11.37
C ALA A 637 -23.37 -7.75 -11.88
N GLY A 638 -23.29 -6.96 -12.95
CA GLY A 638 -22.03 -6.30 -13.33
C GLY A 638 -21.64 -5.32 -12.23
N SER A 639 -20.39 -5.34 -11.77
CA SER A 639 -19.92 -4.48 -10.67
C SER A 639 -18.71 -3.67 -11.08
N ARG A 640 -18.69 -2.38 -10.73
CA ARG A 640 -17.53 -1.50 -10.89
C ARG A 640 -17.43 -0.50 -9.75
N GLU A 641 -16.25 -0.36 -9.18
CA GLU A 641 -15.95 0.76 -8.29
C GLU A 641 -15.67 2.03 -9.11
N ILE A 642 -16.42 3.10 -8.84
CA ILE A 642 -16.27 4.43 -9.42
C ILE A 642 -15.92 5.41 -8.29
N THR A 643 -14.79 6.10 -8.41
CA THR A 643 -14.45 7.20 -7.52
C THR A 643 -15.08 8.50 -8.03
N LEU A 644 -16.06 9.04 -7.31
CA LEU A 644 -16.54 10.41 -7.52
C LEU A 644 -15.57 11.38 -6.84
N PHE A 645 -15.45 12.56 -7.41
CA PHE A 645 -14.61 13.63 -6.87
C PHE A 645 -15.40 14.92 -6.73
N TYR A 646 -14.96 15.77 -5.81
CA TYR A 646 -15.48 17.11 -5.67
C TYR A 646 -14.95 17.99 -6.82
N PRO A 647 -15.80 18.55 -7.69
CA PRO A 647 -15.36 19.24 -8.89
C PRO A 647 -15.06 20.74 -8.66
N GLY A 648 -15.38 21.29 -7.49
CA GLY A 648 -15.25 22.72 -7.23
C GLY A 648 -16.08 23.58 -8.19
N GLU A 649 -15.42 24.48 -8.90
CA GLU A 649 -16.01 25.44 -9.86
C GLU A 649 -15.63 25.11 -11.32
N THR A 650 -15.30 23.84 -11.63
CA THR A 650 -14.98 23.41 -13.00
C THR A 650 -16.24 23.17 -13.84
N SER A 651 -16.66 24.17 -14.61
CA SER A 651 -17.74 24.04 -15.61
C SER A 651 -17.24 23.45 -16.94
N ILE A 652 -18.13 23.17 -17.87
CA ILE A 652 -17.75 22.73 -19.23
C ILE A 652 -16.89 23.78 -19.95
N GLU A 653 -17.14 25.08 -19.75
CA GLU A 653 -16.32 26.14 -20.32
C GLU A 653 -14.87 26.12 -19.79
N TRP A 654 -14.70 25.73 -18.53
CA TRP A 654 -13.37 25.54 -17.92
C TRP A 654 -12.63 24.37 -18.59
N VAL A 655 -13.32 23.24 -18.82
CA VAL A 655 -12.75 22.05 -19.50
C VAL A 655 -12.29 22.40 -20.91
N MET A 656 -13.03 23.26 -21.61
CA MET A 656 -12.76 23.69 -22.99
C MET A 656 -11.71 24.81 -23.10
N THR A 657 -11.21 25.34 -21.98
CA THR A 657 -10.28 26.47 -21.96
C THR A 657 -8.86 26.01 -21.65
N GLY A 658 -7.98 26.00 -22.65
CA GLY A 658 -6.60 25.49 -22.50
C GLY A 658 -5.73 26.20 -21.46
N LYS A 659 -6.06 27.46 -21.13
CA LYS A 659 -5.40 28.20 -20.03
C LYS A 659 -5.77 27.61 -18.65
N ASP A 660 -6.98 27.12 -18.53
CA ASP A 660 -7.58 26.66 -17.29
C ASP A 660 -7.33 25.15 -17.10
N HIS A 661 -7.47 24.38 -18.20
CA HIS A 661 -7.37 22.93 -18.27
C HIS A 661 -6.43 22.45 -19.40
N GLY A 662 -5.36 21.72 -19.03
CA GLY A 662 -4.39 21.19 -19.99
C GLY A 662 -4.95 20.18 -21.00
N GLY A 663 -6.07 19.51 -20.66
CA GLY A 663 -6.77 18.55 -21.52
C GLY A 663 -7.74 19.17 -22.53
N ALA A 664 -7.87 20.49 -22.61
CA ALA A 664 -8.84 21.14 -23.50
C ALA A 664 -8.68 20.76 -24.98
N ARG A 665 -7.44 20.66 -25.48
CA ARG A 665 -7.19 20.31 -26.89
C ARG A 665 -7.47 18.83 -27.18
N PRO A 666 -6.98 17.85 -26.38
CA PRO A 666 -7.41 16.46 -26.48
C PRO A 666 -8.93 16.28 -26.46
N PHE A 667 -9.64 16.99 -25.58
CA PHE A 667 -11.11 16.91 -25.47
C PHE A 667 -11.83 17.49 -26.70
N MET A 668 -11.48 18.72 -27.10
CA MET A 668 -12.18 19.44 -28.17
C MET A 668 -11.84 18.94 -29.58
N ILE A 669 -10.57 18.66 -29.84
CA ILE A 669 -10.05 18.31 -31.17
C ILE A 669 -9.78 16.81 -31.29
N GLY A 670 -9.21 16.21 -30.24
CA GLY A 670 -8.88 14.78 -30.23
C GLY A 670 -10.09 13.87 -30.07
N GLY A 671 -11.15 14.35 -29.42
CA GLY A 671 -12.30 13.53 -29.07
C GLY A 671 -12.07 12.62 -27.86
N ASP A 672 -11.00 12.89 -27.09
CA ASP A 672 -10.69 12.10 -25.91
C ASP A 672 -11.77 12.29 -24.84
N ARG A 673 -12.17 11.16 -24.24
CA ARG A 673 -13.12 11.13 -23.12
C ARG A 673 -12.40 11.49 -21.83
N CYS A 674 -13.13 12.04 -20.85
CA CYS A 674 -12.53 12.37 -19.56
C CYS A 674 -11.90 11.14 -18.89
N THR A 675 -12.51 9.95 -19.02
CA THR A 675 -11.99 8.69 -18.46
C THR A 675 -10.64 8.28 -19.07
N THR A 676 -10.38 8.58 -20.35
CA THR A 676 -9.09 8.27 -21.01
C THR A 676 -7.90 8.87 -20.27
N CYS A 677 -8.08 10.07 -19.71
CA CYS A 677 -7.02 10.78 -19.00
C CYS A 677 -7.15 10.69 -17.47
N HIS A 678 -8.38 10.73 -16.94
CA HIS A 678 -8.63 11.01 -15.52
C HIS A 678 -9.09 9.81 -14.68
N ASP A 679 -9.40 8.64 -15.27
CA ASP A 679 -10.00 7.50 -14.55
C ASP A 679 -9.18 7.06 -13.31
N LYS A 680 -7.85 7.19 -13.39
CA LYS A 680 -6.92 6.80 -12.30
C LYS A 680 -6.49 7.93 -11.36
N GLU A 681 -6.94 9.17 -11.58
CA GLU A 681 -6.51 10.34 -10.80
C GLU A 681 -7.66 11.12 -10.13
N THR A 682 -8.91 10.67 -10.26
CA THR A 682 -10.10 11.31 -9.67
C THR A 682 -9.96 11.61 -8.18
N LYS A 683 -9.38 10.70 -7.39
CA LYS A 683 -9.10 10.92 -5.95
C LYS A 683 -8.15 12.11 -5.71
N ASP A 684 -7.10 12.22 -6.52
CA ASP A 684 -6.12 13.29 -6.41
C ASP A 684 -6.66 14.62 -6.97
N MET A 685 -7.51 14.57 -7.99
CA MET A 685 -8.26 15.73 -8.48
C MET A 685 -9.12 16.30 -7.35
N GLY A 686 -9.94 15.46 -6.73
CA GLY A 686 -10.80 15.84 -5.62
C GLY A 686 -10.03 16.52 -4.47
N ARG A 687 -8.88 15.96 -4.09
CA ARG A 687 -7.98 16.52 -3.06
C ARG A 687 -7.48 17.93 -3.41
N LYS A 688 -7.12 18.17 -4.67
CA LYS A 688 -6.66 19.49 -5.14
C LYS A 688 -7.81 20.52 -5.16
N MET A 689 -9.03 20.09 -5.48
CA MET A 689 -10.20 20.97 -5.47
C MET A 689 -10.58 21.37 -4.05
N VAL A 690 -10.76 20.41 -3.13
CA VAL A 690 -11.19 20.74 -1.75
C VAL A 690 -10.18 21.56 -0.96
N SER A 691 -8.88 21.48 -1.31
CA SER A 691 -7.84 22.30 -0.68
C SER A 691 -7.74 23.72 -1.26
N GLY A 692 -8.48 24.04 -2.32
CA GLY A 692 -8.32 25.30 -3.06
C GLY A 692 -7.06 25.37 -3.92
N ALA A 693 -6.26 24.30 -3.98
CA ALA A 693 -5.07 24.26 -4.83
C ALA A 693 -5.41 24.35 -6.33
N LYS A 694 -6.66 24.02 -6.71
CA LYS A 694 -7.17 24.17 -8.07
C LYS A 694 -8.68 24.45 -8.05
N ALA A 695 -9.13 25.38 -8.89
CA ALA A 695 -10.53 25.59 -9.30
C ALA A 695 -11.60 25.56 -8.19
N GLU A 696 -11.28 26.05 -6.99
CA GLU A 696 -12.23 26.30 -5.91
C GLU A 696 -11.83 27.61 -5.22
N SER A 697 -12.63 28.64 -5.39
CA SER A 697 -12.37 29.96 -4.80
C SER A 697 -12.77 30.04 -3.32
N THR A 698 -13.63 29.14 -2.85
CA THR A 698 -14.14 29.09 -1.47
C THR A 698 -14.04 27.68 -0.87
N PRO A 699 -12.82 27.20 -0.54
CA PRO A 699 -12.63 25.88 0.04
C PRO A 699 -13.43 25.66 1.32
N ILE A 700 -14.08 24.49 1.44
CA ILE A 700 -14.85 24.13 2.63
C ILE A 700 -13.97 23.29 3.56
N PRO A 701 -13.61 23.78 4.75
CA PRO A 701 -12.85 23.00 5.73
C PRO A 701 -13.54 21.67 6.05
N GLY A 702 -12.78 20.58 6.09
CA GLY A 702 -13.29 19.24 6.41
C GLY A 702 -14.01 18.51 5.26
N LYS A 703 -14.38 19.20 4.17
CA LYS A 703 -15.07 18.55 3.05
C LYS A 703 -14.19 17.48 2.40
N ARG A 704 -14.72 16.25 2.29
CA ARG A 704 -14.02 15.14 1.65
C ARG A 704 -13.77 15.44 0.16
N GLY A 705 -12.59 15.10 -0.34
CA GLY A 705 -12.24 15.30 -1.76
C GLY A 705 -12.92 14.32 -2.72
N SER A 706 -13.24 13.12 -2.27
CA SER A 706 -13.72 12.04 -3.13
C SER A 706 -14.56 11.00 -2.38
N ILE A 707 -15.42 10.28 -3.11
CA ILE A 707 -16.25 9.19 -2.64
C ILE A 707 -15.96 7.93 -3.48
N PRO A 708 -15.45 6.83 -2.91
CA PRO A 708 -15.45 5.55 -3.61
C PRO A 708 -16.88 4.98 -3.58
N VAL A 709 -17.45 4.72 -4.75
CA VAL A 709 -18.80 4.16 -4.87
C VAL A 709 -18.74 2.87 -5.66
N ASN A 710 -19.21 1.78 -5.07
CA ASN A 710 -19.46 0.57 -5.84
C ASN A 710 -20.80 0.69 -6.55
N VAL A 711 -20.77 0.52 -7.88
CA VAL A 711 -21.95 0.55 -8.75
C VAL A 711 -22.18 -0.85 -9.29
N GLU A 712 -23.33 -1.43 -8.97
CA GLU A 712 -23.77 -2.72 -9.47
C GLU A 712 -24.99 -2.53 -10.38
N SER A 713 -24.98 -3.19 -11.53
CA SER A 713 -25.98 -3.01 -12.58
C SER A 713 -26.51 -4.33 -13.10
N THR A 714 -27.84 -4.44 -13.23
CA THR A 714 -28.53 -5.62 -13.76
C THR A 714 -29.90 -5.26 -14.34
N HIS A 715 -30.51 -6.15 -15.12
CA HIS A 715 -31.86 -5.97 -15.66
C HIS A 715 -32.63 -7.30 -15.73
N ASP A 716 -33.96 -7.20 -15.72
CA ASP A 716 -34.89 -8.33 -15.90
C ASP A 716 -35.56 -8.33 -17.30
N GLY A 717 -35.14 -7.41 -18.18
CA GLY A 717 -35.72 -7.21 -19.51
C GLY A 717 -36.89 -6.22 -19.55
N GLU A 718 -37.43 -5.83 -18.39
CA GLU A 718 -38.44 -4.76 -18.25
C GLU A 718 -37.87 -3.54 -17.50
N ASN A 719 -37.03 -3.78 -16.49
CA ASN A 719 -36.46 -2.80 -15.58
C ASN A 719 -34.94 -2.88 -15.55
N LEU A 720 -34.31 -1.70 -15.43
CA LEU A 720 -32.93 -1.52 -15.03
C LEU A 720 -32.87 -1.39 -13.50
N TYR A 721 -31.94 -2.13 -12.89
CA TYR A 721 -31.62 -2.02 -11.48
C TYR A 721 -30.17 -1.53 -11.32
N LEU A 722 -29.99 -0.46 -10.54
CA LEU A 722 -28.67 0.05 -10.18
C LEU A 722 -28.55 0.12 -8.67
N ARG A 723 -27.52 -0.50 -8.09
CA ARG A 723 -27.17 -0.35 -6.68
C ARG A 723 -25.90 0.50 -6.53
N PHE A 724 -26.02 1.57 -5.76
CA PHE A 724 -24.92 2.46 -5.41
C PHE A 724 -24.60 2.28 -3.93
N SER A 725 -23.35 1.96 -3.61
CA SER A 725 -22.92 1.81 -2.22
C SER A 725 -21.64 2.56 -1.90
N TRP A 726 -21.63 3.29 -0.79
CA TRP A 726 -20.49 4.12 -0.39
C TRP A 726 -20.48 4.45 1.11
N PRO A 727 -19.29 4.71 1.69
CA PRO A 727 -19.19 5.07 3.09
C PRO A 727 -19.72 6.48 3.39
N GLU A 728 -20.54 6.56 4.43
CA GLU A 728 -20.97 7.77 5.13
C GLU A 728 -19.75 8.55 5.63
N SER A 729 -19.90 9.86 5.76
CA SER A 729 -18.90 10.71 6.40
C SER A 729 -19.52 11.49 7.55
N GLU A 730 -18.70 11.86 8.53
CA GLU A 730 -19.17 12.77 9.59
C GLU A 730 -19.51 14.13 9.00
N HIS A 731 -20.51 14.78 9.60
CA HIS A 731 -20.94 16.08 9.12
C HIS A 731 -19.86 17.14 9.33
N SER A 732 -19.47 17.83 8.25
CA SER A 732 -18.57 18.98 8.31
C SER A 732 -19.37 20.27 8.14
N PRO A 733 -19.64 21.02 9.24
CA PRO A 733 -20.46 22.23 9.18
C PRO A 733 -19.87 23.25 8.21
N VAL A 734 -20.69 23.74 7.27
CA VAL A 734 -20.24 24.78 6.34
C VAL A 734 -20.46 26.17 6.92
N PRO A 735 -19.46 27.08 6.81
CA PRO A 735 -19.49 28.36 7.52
C PRO A 735 -20.52 29.36 6.98
N PHE A 736 -21.06 29.11 5.78
CA PHE A 736 -22.01 30.00 5.10
C PHE A 736 -23.46 29.50 5.13
N ALA A 737 -23.75 28.36 5.76
CA ALA A 737 -25.12 27.88 5.95
C ALA A 737 -25.53 28.00 7.42
N GLU A 738 -26.73 28.52 7.65
CA GLU A 738 -27.32 28.57 8.99
C GLU A 738 -27.51 27.14 9.53
N GLY A 739 -27.02 26.87 10.75
CA GLY A 739 -27.01 25.51 11.31
C GLY A 739 -25.97 24.56 10.71
N GLY A 740 -25.07 25.05 9.84
CA GLY A 740 -23.95 24.28 9.27
C GLY A 740 -24.32 23.32 8.14
N LYS A 741 -25.62 23.16 7.81
CA LYS A 741 -26.13 22.23 6.79
C LYS A 741 -26.75 23.00 5.63
N MET A 742 -26.34 22.70 4.39
CA MET A 742 -26.90 23.37 3.20
C MET A 742 -28.33 22.89 2.88
N ASP A 743 -28.62 21.63 3.17
CA ASP A 743 -29.91 20.98 3.01
C ASP A 743 -30.19 20.15 4.27
N PRO A 744 -30.68 20.77 5.35
CA PRO A 744 -30.82 20.12 6.66
C PRO A 744 -31.72 18.87 6.63
N ASP A 745 -32.67 18.83 5.71
CA ASP A 745 -33.66 17.77 5.59
C ASP A 745 -33.11 16.54 4.89
N ASN A 746 -32.00 16.64 4.14
CA ASN A 746 -31.53 15.55 3.27
C ASN A 746 -30.03 15.29 3.46
N PRO A 747 -29.66 14.30 4.31
CA PRO A 747 -28.26 13.90 4.52
C PRO A 747 -27.53 13.56 3.22
N VAL A 748 -28.20 12.80 2.34
CA VAL A 748 -27.72 12.49 1.01
C VAL A 748 -28.78 12.69 -0.08
N LYS A 749 -28.33 13.05 -1.28
CA LYS A 749 -29.13 12.96 -2.52
C LYS A 749 -28.31 12.28 -3.60
N LEU A 750 -28.92 11.33 -4.29
CA LEU A 750 -28.33 10.65 -5.44
C LEU A 750 -29.06 11.11 -6.70
N ALA A 751 -28.32 11.65 -7.67
CA ALA A 751 -28.85 11.99 -8.99
C ALA A 751 -28.14 11.17 -10.06
N VAL A 752 -28.91 10.54 -10.95
CA VAL A 752 -28.43 9.72 -12.06
C VAL A 752 -28.89 10.34 -13.36
N MET A 753 -28.01 10.38 -14.37
CA MET A 753 -28.31 10.91 -15.69
C MET A 753 -28.04 9.89 -16.79
N PHE A 754 -28.94 9.87 -17.78
CA PHE A 754 -28.81 9.07 -18.99
C PHE A 754 -28.90 9.94 -20.23
N ALA A 755 -28.10 9.63 -21.24
CA ALA A 755 -28.13 10.30 -22.53
C ALA A 755 -27.71 9.37 -23.66
N THR A 756 -28.03 9.77 -24.90
CA THR A 756 -27.47 9.16 -26.11
C THR A 756 -26.28 9.99 -26.61
N ASP A 757 -25.60 9.51 -27.65
CA ASP A 757 -24.54 10.27 -28.33
C ASP A 757 -25.09 11.43 -29.18
N ALA A 758 -26.42 11.60 -29.24
CA ALA A 758 -27.04 12.74 -29.90
C ALA A 758 -26.87 14.05 -29.10
N VAL A 759 -26.61 13.96 -27.79
CA VAL A 759 -26.33 15.13 -26.95
C VAL A 759 -24.85 15.48 -27.00
N GLU A 760 -24.54 16.73 -27.33
CA GLU A 760 -23.18 17.23 -27.52
C GLU A 760 -22.35 17.03 -26.23
N TYR A 761 -21.20 16.38 -26.39
CA TYR A 761 -20.25 15.99 -25.34
C TYR A 761 -20.75 14.95 -24.33
N ALA A 762 -21.95 14.39 -24.45
CA ALA A 762 -22.41 13.35 -23.53
C ALA A 762 -21.47 12.13 -23.52
N ASP A 763 -20.92 11.77 -24.68
CA ASP A 763 -19.95 10.69 -24.90
C ASP A 763 -18.60 10.93 -24.21
N ARG A 764 -18.17 12.20 -24.11
CA ARG A 764 -16.83 12.58 -23.60
C ARG A 764 -16.86 13.06 -22.16
N ALA A 765 -17.87 13.86 -21.80
CA ALA A 765 -17.98 14.58 -20.54
C ALA A 765 -19.10 14.05 -19.64
N GLY A 766 -20.03 13.25 -20.15
CA GLY A 766 -21.20 12.80 -19.39
C GLY A 766 -21.97 13.98 -18.80
N CYS A 767 -22.28 13.92 -17.51
CA CYS A 767 -23.03 14.95 -16.78
C CYS A 767 -22.39 16.35 -16.81
N TRP A 768 -21.09 16.47 -17.11
CA TRP A 768 -20.41 17.76 -17.19
C TRP A 768 -20.91 18.66 -18.31
N GLY A 769 -21.42 18.06 -19.40
CA GLY A 769 -21.99 18.82 -20.53
C GLY A 769 -23.13 19.75 -20.11
N THR A 770 -23.75 19.51 -18.95
CA THR A 770 -24.86 20.31 -18.40
C THR A 770 -24.43 21.36 -17.37
N CYS A 771 -23.14 21.41 -17.01
CA CYS A 771 -22.62 22.26 -15.94
C CYS A 771 -21.95 23.51 -16.51
N HIS A 772 -22.61 24.66 -16.40
CA HIS A 772 -22.13 25.93 -16.95
C HIS A 772 -21.67 26.90 -15.87
N HIS A 773 -20.80 27.85 -16.22
CA HIS A 773 -20.24 28.82 -15.28
C HIS A 773 -21.26 29.83 -14.73
N ASP A 774 -22.40 29.98 -15.40
CA ASP A 774 -23.50 30.91 -15.09
C ASP A 774 -24.67 30.25 -14.36
N ILE A 775 -24.59 28.96 -14.01
CA ILE A 775 -25.61 28.33 -13.17
C ILE A 775 -25.52 28.87 -11.74
N ARG A 776 -26.63 28.75 -11.00
CA ARG A 776 -26.69 29.18 -9.59
C ARG A 776 -25.50 28.64 -8.81
N THR A 777 -24.93 29.48 -7.94
CA THR A 777 -23.77 29.19 -7.09
C THR A 777 -22.41 29.05 -7.82
N MET A 778 -22.36 29.20 -9.15
CA MET A 778 -21.10 29.27 -9.91
C MET A 778 -20.63 30.73 -10.11
N PRO A 779 -19.34 30.96 -10.44
CA PRO A 779 -18.75 32.31 -10.41
C PRO A 779 -19.43 33.37 -11.28
N ASP A 780 -19.99 32.98 -12.43
CA ASP A 780 -20.58 33.91 -13.40
C ASP A 780 -22.11 33.95 -13.34
N THR A 781 -22.72 33.39 -12.29
CA THR A 781 -24.19 33.40 -12.09
C THR A 781 -24.75 34.83 -12.25
N PRO A 782 -25.87 35.01 -12.98
CA PRO A 782 -26.56 36.30 -13.00
C PRO A 782 -27.17 36.59 -11.62
N ASP A 783 -27.23 37.87 -11.26
CA ASP A 783 -28.02 38.28 -10.10
C ASP A 783 -29.53 38.17 -10.39
N THR A 784 -30.34 38.09 -9.33
CA THR A 784 -31.77 37.84 -9.43
C THR A 784 -32.53 38.94 -10.16
N ALA A 785 -32.10 40.20 -10.05
CA ALA A 785 -32.70 41.32 -10.75
C ALA A 785 -32.45 41.25 -12.27
N THR A 786 -31.24 40.89 -12.67
CA THR A 786 -30.84 40.68 -14.06
C THR A 786 -31.55 39.46 -14.66
N ALA A 787 -31.64 38.37 -13.90
CA ALA A 787 -32.34 37.16 -14.31
C ALA A 787 -33.84 37.40 -14.51
N GLY A 788 -34.50 38.04 -13.53
CA GLY A 788 -35.95 38.31 -13.58
C GLY A 788 -36.37 39.41 -14.54
N GLY A 789 -35.47 40.31 -14.94
CA GLY A 789 -35.72 41.40 -15.88
C GLY A 789 -35.41 41.07 -17.35
N ASN A 790 -34.98 39.85 -17.67
CA ASN A 790 -34.56 39.45 -19.01
C ASN A 790 -35.74 38.96 -19.88
N ALA A 791 -35.61 39.04 -21.20
CA ALA A 791 -36.56 38.54 -22.20
C ALA A 791 -36.93 37.05 -22.03
N VAL A 792 -36.05 36.24 -21.41
CA VAL A 792 -36.29 34.81 -21.15
C VAL A 792 -37.00 34.50 -19.84
N ALA A 793 -37.22 35.49 -18.97
CA ALA A 793 -37.77 35.28 -17.61
C ALA A 793 -39.19 34.71 -17.59
N GLY A 794 -39.95 34.85 -18.69
CA GLY A 794 -41.27 34.23 -18.87
C GLY A 794 -41.25 32.83 -19.49
N GLN A 795 -40.07 32.34 -19.91
CA GLN A 795 -39.89 31.03 -20.55
C GLN A 795 -39.16 30.03 -19.66
N LEU A 796 -38.38 30.50 -18.69
CA LEU A 796 -37.62 29.67 -17.75
C LEU A 796 -38.10 29.88 -16.31
N ASP A 797 -38.06 28.83 -15.50
CA ASP A 797 -38.22 28.95 -14.05
C ASP A 797 -36.89 29.41 -13.42
N LEU A 798 -36.80 30.72 -13.18
CA LEU A 798 -35.64 31.36 -12.56
C LEU A 798 -35.82 31.59 -11.05
N SER A 799 -36.87 31.04 -10.43
CA SER A 799 -37.18 31.24 -9.01
C SER A 799 -36.05 30.81 -8.07
N ARG A 800 -35.23 29.85 -8.52
CA ARG A 800 -34.05 29.34 -7.79
C ARG A 800 -32.72 29.70 -8.45
N GLY A 801 -32.73 30.67 -9.36
CA GLY A 801 -31.63 31.02 -10.25
C GLY A 801 -31.48 30.05 -11.42
N VAL A 802 -30.51 30.34 -12.29
CA VAL A 802 -30.22 29.52 -13.48
C VAL A 802 -29.84 28.09 -13.06
N THR A 803 -30.46 27.09 -13.67
CA THR A 803 -30.17 25.68 -13.42
C THR A 803 -29.38 25.06 -14.59
N LYS A 804 -29.16 23.74 -14.56
CA LYS A 804 -28.43 23.03 -15.61
C LYS A 804 -29.19 23.14 -16.93
N TYR A 805 -28.47 23.26 -18.04
CA TYR A 805 -29.01 23.30 -19.39
C TYR A 805 -28.03 22.69 -20.38
N LEU A 806 -28.47 22.44 -21.61
CA LEU A 806 -27.70 21.87 -22.71
C LEU A 806 -27.36 22.91 -23.77
N LYS A 807 -26.27 22.70 -24.52
CA LYS A 807 -25.83 23.62 -25.60
C LYS A 807 -26.89 23.75 -26.70
N GLU A 808 -27.60 22.68 -26.95
CA GLU A 808 -28.67 22.51 -27.92
C GLU A 808 -29.82 23.48 -27.67
N SER A 809 -30.06 23.85 -26.41
CA SER A 809 -31.08 24.84 -26.07
C SER A 809 -30.63 26.29 -26.27
N ARG A 810 -29.36 26.54 -26.60
CA ARG A 810 -28.75 27.88 -26.67
C ARG A 810 -28.28 28.21 -28.08
N SER A 811 -28.57 29.43 -28.52
CA SER A 811 -28.04 29.97 -29.78
C SER A 811 -26.50 30.13 -29.72
N ASP A 812 -25.94 30.45 -28.55
CA ASP A 812 -24.49 30.64 -28.35
C ASP A 812 -24.10 30.41 -26.87
N ILE A 813 -22.82 30.07 -26.61
CA ILE A 813 -22.25 29.92 -25.26
C ILE A 813 -20.88 30.60 -25.23
N GLU A 814 -20.68 31.58 -24.35
CA GLU A 814 -19.38 32.24 -24.18
C GLU A 814 -18.45 31.35 -23.34
N VAL A 815 -17.49 30.70 -24.00
CA VAL A 815 -16.53 29.78 -23.35
C VAL A 815 -15.33 30.52 -22.74
N GLN A 816 -14.86 31.58 -23.40
CA GLN A 816 -13.53 32.13 -23.13
C GLN A 816 -13.52 33.19 -22.03
N GLY A 817 -14.64 33.86 -21.78
CA GLY A 817 -14.75 34.94 -20.79
C GLY A 817 -13.80 36.13 -21.06
N ARG A 818 -13.37 36.31 -22.32
CA ARG A 818 -12.36 37.32 -22.66
C ARG A 818 -12.94 38.73 -22.50
N ARG A 819 -12.07 39.66 -22.08
CA ARG A 819 -12.39 41.09 -21.91
C ARG A 819 -13.52 41.32 -20.88
N GLY A 820 -13.59 40.49 -19.85
CA GLY A 820 -14.56 40.65 -18.75
C GLY A 820 -15.97 40.17 -19.09
N LYS A 821 -16.16 39.46 -20.21
CA LYS A 821 -17.42 38.78 -20.48
C LYS A 821 -17.62 37.64 -19.48
N LYS A 822 -18.83 37.50 -18.95
CA LYS A 822 -19.25 36.34 -18.16
C LYS A 822 -19.34 35.11 -19.05
N ARG A 823 -18.88 33.95 -18.56
CA ARG A 823 -18.98 32.67 -19.26
C ARG A 823 -20.38 32.09 -19.11
N GLY A 824 -20.82 31.33 -20.12
CA GLY A 824 -22.15 30.72 -20.17
C GLY A 824 -23.05 31.30 -21.27
N GLY A 825 -24.35 31.03 -21.17
CA GLY A 825 -25.35 31.35 -22.18
C GLY A 825 -26.79 31.24 -21.71
N TRP A 826 -27.06 31.40 -20.40
CA TRP A 826 -28.40 31.29 -19.82
C TRP A 826 -29.46 32.18 -20.49
N ASP A 827 -29.07 33.35 -21.00
CA ASP A 827 -29.94 34.35 -21.63
C ASP A 827 -30.08 34.18 -23.16
N LYS A 828 -29.34 33.25 -23.76
CA LYS A 828 -29.27 33.02 -25.20
C LYS A 828 -30.18 31.87 -25.66
N LEU A 829 -31.36 31.79 -25.06
CA LEU A 829 -32.34 30.73 -25.27
C LEU A 829 -32.84 30.71 -26.73
N LYS A 830 -32.97 29.52 -27.32
CA LYS A 830 -33.65 29.34 -28.62
C LYS A 830 -35.16 29.56 -28.51
N SER A 831 -35.85 29.68 -29.64
CA SER A 831 -37.31 29.80 -29.65
C SER A 831 -38.00 28.53 -29.14
N ALA A 832 -39.24 28.64 -28.66
CA ALA A 832 -40.00 27.50 -28.16
C ALA A 832 -40.18 26.38 -29.23
N ASP A 833 -40.36 26.74 -30.49
CA ASP A 833 -40.48 25.78 -31.59
C ASP A 833 -39.18 24.99 -31.81
N GLU A 834 -38.03 25.66 -31.71
CA GLU A 834 -36.72 25.01 -31.78
C GLU A 834 -36.49 24.08 -30.58
N LEU A 835 -36.83 24.52 -29.36
CA LEU A 835 -36.69 23.68 -28.16
C LEU A 835 -37.56 22.41 -28.24
N ASN A 836 -38.80 22.55 -28.72
CA ASN A 836 -39.68 21.40 -28.97
C ASN A 836 -39.08 20.45 -30.03
N ALA A 837 -38.42 20.99 -31.06
CA ALA A 837 -37.75 20.17 -32.07
C ALA A 837 -36.54 19.42 -31.50
N GLU A 838 -35.72 20.06 -30.65
CA GLU A 838 -34.61 19.39 -29.96
C GLU A 838 -35.12 18.26 -29.05
N MET A 839 -36.17 18.52 -28.28
CA MET A 839 -36.82 17.54 -27.39
C MET A 839 -37.34 16.33 -28.18
N ASN A 840 -38.07 16.57 -29.27
CA ASN A 840 -38.58 15.51 -30.15
C ASN A 840 -37.48 14.72 -30.87
N SER A 841 -36.29 15.33 -31.04
CA SER A 841 -35.13 14.67 -31.64
C SER A 841 -34.30 13.86 -30.64
N GLY A 842 -34.70 13.85 -29.35
CA GLY A 842 -33.98 13.13 -28.30
C GLY A 842 -32.73 13.85 -27.80
N HIS A 843 -32.59 15.16 -28.07
CA HIS A 843 -31.47 15.98 -27.60
C HIS A 843 -31.69 16.48 -26.17
N PHE A 844 -31.97 15.57 -25.24
CA PHE A 844 -32.13 15.86 -23.83
C PHE A 844 -31.34 14.84 -22.98
N MET A 845 -31.05 15.21 -21.74
CA MET A 845 -30.56 14.24 -20.74
C MET A 845 -31.69 13.92 -19.77
N ASP A 846 -31.98 12.63 -19.63
CA ASP A 846 -32.88 12.10 -18.61
C ASP A 846 -32.19 12.21 -17.24
N ILE A 847 -32.92 12.64 -16.20
CA ILE A 847 -32.40 12.73 -14.84
C ILE A 847 -33.41 12.21 -13.82
N VAL A 848 -32.93 11.31 -12.98
CA VAL A 848 -33.64 10.80 -11.81
C VAL A 848 -32.89 11.21 -10.54
N ARG A 849 -33.59 11.68 -9.50
CA ARG A 849 -32.98 12.03 -8.22
C ARG A 849 -33.78 11.51 -7.03
N TYR A 850 -33.07 10.92 -6.08
CA TYR A 850 -33.58 10.52 -4.78
C TYR A 850 -33.08 11.46 -3.67
N LYS A 851 -33.96 11.80 -2.73
CA LYS A 851 -33.63 12.57 -1.52
C LYS A 851 -33.86 11.72 -0.27
N SER A 852 -32.80 11.47 0.50
CA SER A 852 -32.83 10.49 1.59
C SER A 852 -33.74 10.84 2.76
N GLY A 853 -33.83 12.10 3.17
CA GLY A 853 -34.57 12.43 4.39
C GLY A 853 -36.07 12.66 4.15
N THR A 854 -36.46 13.11 2.96
CA THR A 854 -37.88 13.20 2.59
C THR A 854 -38.41 11.93 1.93
N GLY A 855 -37.53 11.07 1.42
CA GLY A 855 -37.89 9.93 0.56
C GLY A 855 -38.43 10.36 -0.82
N GLU A 856 -38.32 11.64 -1.17
CA GLU A 856 -38.83 12.19 -2.41
C GLU A 856 -38.02 11.68 -3.60
N ILE A 857 -38.73 11.22 -4.62
CA ILE A 857 -38.18 10.79 -5.90
C ILE A 857 -38.63 11.82 -6.93
N GLU A 858 -37.65 12.38 -7.63
CA GLU A 858 -37.84 13.33 -8.71
C GLU A 858 -37.38 12.70 -10.02
N ASP A 859 -38.16 12.88 -11.07
CA ASP A 859 -37.91 12.30 -12.37
C ASP A 859 -38.28 13.30 -13.48
N GLY A 860 -37.35 13.56 -14.39
CA GLY A 860 -37.51 14.54 -15.45
C GLY A 860 -36.29 14.60 -16.38
N HIS A 861 -36.01 15.79 -16.92
CA HIS A 861 -35.01 15.96 -17.97
C HIS A 861 -34.28 17.30 -17.90
N ILE A 862 -33.20 17.40 -18.68
CA ILE A 862 -32.43 18.61 -18.92
C ILE A 862 -32.39 18.88 -20.42
N LEU A 863 -32.91 20.04 -20.81
CA LEU A 863 -32.69 20.66 -22.12
C LEU A 863 -32.42 22.15 -21.93
N GLU A 864 -33.47 22.97 -21.80
CA GLU A 864 -33.35 24.41 -21.60
C GLU A 864 -33.13 24.81 -20.14
N GLN A 865 -33.55 23.94 -19.23
CA GLN A 865 -33.37 24.02 -17.79
C GLN A 865 -33.48 22.60 -17.21
N ARG A 866 -33.20 22.44 -15.91
CA ARG A 866 -33.40 21.17 -15.21
C ARG A 866 -34.83 21.08 -14.68
N ILE A 867 -35.63 20.24 -15.33
CA ILE A 867 -36.99 19.87 -14.92
C ILE A 867 -36.91 18.57 -14.12
N MET A 868 -37.49 18.55 -12.92
CA MET A 868 -37.40 17.43 -11.96
C MET A 868 -38.77 16.74 -11.74
N SER A 869 -39.68 16.88 -12.69
CA SER A 869 -41.04 16.34 -12.62
C SER A 869 -41.54 15.96 -14.01
N GLY A 870 -42.46 15.00 -14.09
CA GLY A 870 -43.16 14.63 -15.32
C GLY A 870 -42.71 13.32 -15.95
N GLY A 871 -41.62 12.70 -15.45
CA GLY A 871 -41.20 11.36 -15.84
C GLY A 871 -42.09 10.25 -15.27
N GLU A 872 -41.88 9.02 -15.75
CA GLU A 872 -42.64 7.83 -15.34
C GLU A 872 -42.41 7.46 -13.87
N GLY A 873 -41.27 7.87 -13.33
CA GLY A 873 -40.85 7.61 -11.97
C GLY A 873 -39.93 6.40 -11.90
N ALA A 874 -38.91 6.51 -11.05
CA ALA A 874 -38.15 5.35 -10.56
C ALA A 874 -38.63 4.96 -9.16
N GLU A 875 -38.38 3.73 -8.77
CA GLU A 875 -38.47 3.29 -7.39
C GLU A 875 -37.08 3.35 -6.75
N PHE A 876 -37.00 3.85 -5.52
CA PHE A 876 -35.78 3.80 -4.73
C PHE A 876 -36.03 3.08 -3.42
N SER A 877 -35.06 2.25 -3.05
CA SER A 877 -34.84 1.88 -1.65
C SER A 877 -33.50 2.44 -1.23
N ALA A 878 -33.45 3.04 -0.05
CA ALA A 878 -32.24 3.60 0.51
C ALA A 878 -32.11 3.10 1.94
N GLU A 879 -30.96 2.54 2.24
CA GLU A 879 -30.63 2.07 3.57
C GLU A 879 -29.25 2.60 3.93
N LEU A 880 -29.15 3.23 5.09
CA LEU A 880 -27.88 3.50 5.73
C LEU A 880 -27.60 2.33 6.65
N ASN A 881 -26.85 1.36 6.14
CA ASN A 881 -26.46 0.18 6.91
C ASN A 881 -24.99 0.35 7.27
N ASN A 882 -24.68 0.35 8.57
CA ASN A 882 -23.31 0.18 9.03
C ASN A 882 -22.33 1.27 8.52
N GLY A 883 -22.78 2.53 8.51
CA GLY A 883 -21.99 3.64 7.97
C GLY A 883 -21.77 3.57 6.46
N THR A 884 -22.50 2.70 5.75
CA THR A 884 -22.50 2.62 4.29
C THR A 884 -23.90 2.90 3.78
N TRP A 885 -24.03 3.92 2.94
CA TRP A 885 -25.24 4.12 2.16
C TRP A 885 -25.34 3.02 1.12
N SER A 886 -26.52 2.41 0.99
CA SER A 886 -26.88 1.52 -0.12
C SER A 886 -28.19 2.01 -0.71
N LEU A 887 -28.14 2.53 -1.92
CA LEU A 887 -29.31 2.99 -2.67
C LEU A 887 -29.52 2.08 -3.87
N VAL A 888 -30.68 1.44 -3.93
CA VAL A 888 -31.11 0.66 -5.08
C VAL A 888 -32.15 1.47 -5.83
N MET A 889 -31.84 1.78 -7.09
CA MET A 889 -32.77 2.35 -8.05
C MET A 889 -33.32 1.24 -8.92
N LYS A 890 -34.65 1.21 -9.10
CA LYS A 890 -35.34 0.42 -10.11
C LYS A 890 -36.04 1.39 -11.06
N ARG A 891 -35.72 1.33 -12.34
CA ARG A 891 -36.28 2.20 -13.39
C ARG A 891 -36.72 1.33 -14.56
N LYS A 892 -37.90 1.60 -15.12
CA LYS A 892 -38.32 0.91 -16.34
C LYS A 892 -37.36 1.21 -17.51
N LEU A 893 -37.19 0.23 -18.40
CA LEU A 893 -36.41 0.42 -19.62
C LEU A 893 -37.19 1.26 -20.65
N LYS A 894 -38.52 1.18 -20.64
CA LYS A 894 -39.43 1.88 -21.57
C LYS A 894 -40.40 2.78 -20.81
N SER A 895 -40.55 4.01 -21.30
CA SER A 895 -41.47 5.03 -20.81
C SER A 895 -42.23 5.70 -21.97
N ASP A 896 -43.46 6.11 -21.69
CA ASP A 896 -44.31 6.92 -22.56
C ASP A 896 -44.27 8.42 -22.21
N LYS A 897 -43.49 8.80 -21.19
CA LYS A 897 -43.41 10.18 -20.71
C LYS A 897 -42.39 11.00 -21.49
N PRO A 898 -42.74 12.23 -21.90
CA PRO A 898 -41.79 13.15 -22.52
C PRO A 898 -40.62 13.48 -21.57
N GLY A 899 -39.40 13.24 -22.03
CA GLY A 899 -38.17 13.50 -21.26
C GLY A 899 -37.56 12.27 -20.61
N ASP A 900 -38.23 11.11 -20.69
CA ASP A 900 -37.65 9.85 -20.28
C ASP A 900 -36.96 9.18 -21.47
N LEU A 901 -35.73 8.73 -21.26
CA LEU A 901 -34.97 8.04 -22.29
C LEU A 901 -35.32 6.55 -22.34
N ASN A 902 -35.82 6.08 -23.49
CA ASN A 902 -36.02 4.65 -23.73
C ASN A 902 -34.67 3.94 -23.90
N LEU A 903 -34.41 2.96 -23.03
CA LEU A 903 -33.19 2.14 -23.03
C LEU A 903 -33.47 0.83 -23.79
N ASP A 904 -32.97 0.72 -25.00
CA ASP A 904 -32.95 -0.50 -25.81
C ASP A 904 -31.70 -1.32 -25.44
N THR A 905 -31.86 -2.61 -25.18
CA THR A 905 -30.75 -3.46 -24.71
C THR A 905 -29.67 -3.70 -25.77
N ASP A 906 -29.94 -3.41 -27.05
CA ASP A 906 -28.96 -3.51 -28.14
C ASP A 906 -28.12 -2.25 -28.35
N LYS A 907 -28.34 -1.19 -27.55
CA LYS A 907 -27.64 0.09 -27.64
C LYS A 907 -26.77 0.37 -26.43
N ILE A 908 -25.84 1.32 -26.62
CA ILE A 908 -24.96 1.83 -25.57
C ILE A 908 -25.38 3.27 -25.24
N TYR A 909 -25.43 3.57 -23.95
CA TYR A 909 -25.89 4.86 -23.42
C TYR A 909 -24.80 5.56 -22.63
N ASN A 910 -24.86 6.89 -22.58
CA ASN A 910 -24.01 7.70 -21.71
C ASN A 910 -24.61 7.72 -20.31
N PHE A 911 -23.79 7.41 -19.32
CA PHE A 911 -24.14 7.26 -17.93
C PHE A 911 -23.24 8.12 -17.05
N GLY A 912 -23.84 8.83 -16.10
CA GLY A 912 -23.11 9.50 -15.04
C GLY A 912 -24.02 9.82 -13.88
N PHE A 913 -23.41 10.06 -12.72
CA PHE A 913 -24.16 10.29 -11.50
C PHE A 913 -23.41 11.21 -10.54
N ALA A 914 -24.17 11.80 -9.62
CA ALA A 914 -23.70 12.71 -8.62
C ALA A 914 -24.31 12.40 -7.26
N ILE A 915 -23.50 12.58 -6.21
CA ILE A 915 -23.92 12.42 -4.82
C ILE A 915 -23.70 13.76 -4.13
N HIS A 916 -24.79 14.35 -3.65
CA HIS A 916 -24.72 15.35 -2.60
C HIS A 916 -24.63 14.59 -1.29
N ASP A 917 -23.44 14.49 -0.72
CA ASP A 917 -23.23 13.93 0.62
C ASP A 917 -23.17 15.05 1.66
N ASP A 918 -23.21 14.68 2.94
CA ASP A 918 -22.97 15.62 4.03
C ASP A 918 -23.90 16.85 4.02
N PHE A 919 -25.21 16.62 3.81
CA PHE A 919 -26.23 17.67 3.71
C PHE A 919 -25.90 18.74 2.65
N SER A 920 -25.06 18.42 1.67
CA SER A 920 -24.63 19.38 0.67
C SER A 920 -25.74 19.68 -0.34
N ALA A 921 -25.64 20.84 -0.97
CA ALA A 921 -26.58 21.28 -1.99
C ALA A 921 -25.87 21.98 -3.14
N ALA A 922 -26.61 22.27 -4.21
CA ALA A 922 -26.12 23.06 -5.35
C ALA A 922 -24.82 22.49 -5.95
N ARG A 923 -23.79 23.32 -6.17
CA ARG A 923 -22.51 22.88 -6.75
C ARG A 923 -21.63 22.03 -5.82
N PHE A 924 -22.02 21.84 -4.56
CA PHE A 924 -21.17 21.23 -3.54
C PHE A 924 -21.20 19.69 -3.49
N HIS A 925 -21.55 19.04 -4.59
CA HIS A 925 -21.64 17.57 -4.72
C HIS A 925 -20.34 16.93 -5.20
N HIS A 926 -20.25 15.61 -5.06
CA HIS A 926 -19.29 14.78 -5.78
C HIS A 926 -19.95 14.23 -7.04
N VAL A 927 -19.16 14.06 -8.09
CA VAL A 927 -19.68 13.66 -9.41
C VAL A 927 -18.73 12.67 -10.08
N SER A 928 -19.31 11.76 -10.85
CA SER A 928 -18.59 10.77 -11.64
C SER A 928 -18.08 11.36 -12.95
N LEU A 929 -17.03 10.77 -13.53
CA LEU A 929 -16.77 10.97 -14.97
C LEU A 929 -17.92 10.37 -15.81
N GLY A 930 -17.90 10.62 -17.13
CA GLY A 930 -18.86 10.03 -18.07
C GLY A 930 -18.47 8.60 -18.47
N TYR A 931 -19.37 7.64 -18.23
CA TYR A 931 -19.20 6.22 -18.56
C TYR A 931 -20.23 5.79 -19.61
N LYS A 932 -19.98 4.63 -20.23
CA LYS A 932 -20.89 3.97 -21.16
C LYS A 932 -21.58 2.81 -20.47
N LEU A 933 -22.91 2.83 -20.50
CA LEU A 933 -23.80 1.78 -20.02
C LEU A 933 -24.22 0.90 -21.20
N GLY A 934 -24.00 -0.40 -21.08
CA GLY A 934 -24.50 -1.43 -22.00
C GLY A 934 -25.34 -2.48 -21.27
N PHE A 935 -25.98 -3.35 -22.04
CA PHE A 935 -26.77 -4.47 -21.55
C PHE A 935 -26.26 -5.76 -22.19
N ASP A 936 -25.85 -6.72 -21.37
CA ASP A 936 -25.25 -7.99 -21.80
C ASP A 936 -24.16 -7.83 -22.90
N ASN A 937 -23.37 -6.75 -22.82
CA ASN A 937 -22.47 -6.34 -23.90
C ASN A 937 -21.00 -6.34 -23.45
N ASP A 938 -20.24 -7.31 -23.97
CA ASP A 938 -18.81 -7.48 -23.67
C ASP A 938 -17.88 -6.57 -24.49
N SER A 939 -18.42 -5.57 -25.20
CA SER A 939 -17.60 -4.59 -25.91
C SER A 939 -16.67 -3.84 -24.95
N LYS A 940 -15.44 -3.58 -25.40
CA LYS A 940 -14.46 -2.77 -24.66
C LYS A 940 -14.91 -1.32 -24.46
N ASP A 941 -15.90 -0.87 -25.22
CA ASP A 941 -16.47 0.47 -25.13
C ASP A 941 -17.56 0.57 -24.03
N VAL A 942 -17.90 -0.53 -23.36
CA VAL A 942 -18.86 -0.57 -22.24
C VAL A 942 -18.11 -0.64 -20.92
N GLU A 943 -18.32 0.36 -20.06
CA GLU A 943 -17.67 0.41 -18.74
C GLU A 943 -18.58 -0.03 -17.59
N ILE A 944 -19.89 0.11 -17.76
CA ILE A 944 -20.93 -0.39 -16.87
C ILE A 944 -21.81 -1.32 -17.70
N ASN A 945 -21.82 -2.61 -17.37
CA ASN A 945 -22.61 -3.59 -18.10
C ASN A 945 -23.73 -4.11 -17.19
N ALA A 946 -24.98 -3.77 -17.51
CA ALA A 946 -26.12 -4.33 -16.84
C ALA A 946 -26.32 -5.76 -17.35
N THR A 947 -26.20 -6.75 -16.47
CA THR A 947 -26.35 -8.17 -16.81
C THR A 947 -27.78 -8.64 -16.61
N ALA A 948 -28.26 -9.52 -17.49
CA ALA A 948 -29.57 -10.16 -17.36
C ALA A 948 -29.65 -11.07 -16.12
N GLN A 949 -30.81 -11.10 -15.47
CA GLN A 949 -31.13 -12.01 -14.36
C GLN A 949 -32.32 -12.93 -14.63
#